data_AF-A0A959FNE0-F1
#
_entry.id   AF-A0A959FNE0-F1
#
_cell.length_a   1.000
_cell.length_b   1.000
_cell.length_c   1.000
_cell.angle_alpha   90.00
_cell.angle_beta   90.00
_cell.angle_gamma   90.00
#
_symmetry.space_group_name_H-M   'P 1'
#
loop_
_entity.id
_entity.type
_entity.pdbx_description
1 polymer ?
#
loop_
_entity_poly.entity_id
_entity_poly.type
_entity_poly.pdbx_seq_one_letter_code
_entity_poly.pdbx_strand_id
1 'polypeptide(L)'
;LGQGSSDRVRPALLGIVFKSAGLPELYHIARFVMWLKKQGIHDDVKAEVEAAGKSWQSELNSLFMSKLIHKALLKVDPELASSEQEVRDLLRAEYKRVDDVTNDEMVTAIRDALSVDGKFPLTLVVLDEVQQYIGGNSDRAYQVQEAVETCCKHFTGKLLFVATGQSALTGVAVLTKLLGRFQIPVQLSDADVESVIRKVILQKKSSAKSAVEAVLEENLGEISRHLQGTKIQYTKDDEAVMVADYPILPVRRRFWERVLRIIDTTGTVAQLRSQLKVIHEATKVTANQELGHVVAADFIFDQLAITLLQTAVISKDVHETIERLAAGNDDQQLQSRLLALIFLIGKLPTDAVADAGIRATPEILSDLLVEDLTAGSDLLRKQVTAQLDALAQAGLVMALEVGGSKEYRLQTQESSQWYETYRQQEAGIAGNPLRIETERDDLLAQKVREVANQLRLSQGKSKQPRKLTLSFDPVVPPEASKQIYAAVRNGWGMTEQSLIAEARADDNKHGTLYVYIPARNRDELQQVITTIKAADTTLNIRGTTSSAEGKDARQAMETRLSAATSSRDALIKEIFAGVRVFISGGEEIDGDDLRDKLDLGAKKAQSRLYKQFDIADDERWGKVVDNARKAGGETALNAIDYNGDIEKQPVCAAVARYVGSGKRGSEIREHFMAAPFGWPQDAIDGA
;
A
#
# COMPACT_ATOMS: atom_id res chain seq x y z
N LEU A 1 -6.18 -37.04 -8.27
CA LEU A 1 -7.16 -37.59 -7.30
C LEU A 1 -8.35 -36.64 -7.30
N GLY A 2 -9.52 -37.03 -7.82
CA GLY A 2 -10.67 -36.14 -7.95
C GLY A 2 -11.64 -36.28 -6.77
N GLN A 3 -12.45 -35.25 -6.48
CA GLN A 3 -13.45 -35.24 -5.40
C GLN A 3 -14.51 -36.37 -5.45
N GLY A 4 -14.52 -37.20 -6.51
CA GLY A 4 -15.41 -38.36 -6.65
C GLY A 4 -14.74 -39.74 -6.54
N SER A 5 -13.42 -39.83 -6.30
CA SER A 5 -12.77 -41.15 -6.08
C SER A 5 -12.95 -41.58 -4.62
N SER A 6 -13.25 -42.87 -4.41
CA SER A 6 -13.59 -43.47 -3.12
C SER A 6 -12.74 -42.97 -1.94
N ASP A 7 -13.34 -43.00 -0.73
CA ASP A 7 -12.68 -42.71 0.55
C ASP A 7 -11.46 -43.59 0.87
N ARG A 8 -11.05 -44.48 -0.04
CA ARG A 8 -10.00 -45.48 0.11
C ARG A 8 -8.81 -45.14 -0.78
N VAL A 9 -7.67 -44.94 -0.15
CA VAL A 9 -6.47 -44.42 -0.82
C VAL A 9 -5.81 -45.42 -1.77
N ARG A 10 -5.75 -46.72 -1.38
CA ARG A 10 -5.04 -47.73 -2.18
C ARG A 10 -5.74 -48.01 -3.52
N PRO A 11 -7.07 -48.19 -3.60
CA PRO A 11 -7.77 -48.28 -4.88
C PRO A 11 -7.61 -47.02 -5.74
N ALA A 12 -7.60 -45.83 -5.13
CA ALA A 12 -7.40 -44.58 -5.86
C ALA A 12 -6.00 -44.48 -6.48
N LEU A 13 -4.96 -44.91 -5.76
CA LEU A 13 -3.60 -45.02 -6.30
C LEU A 13 -3.52 -46.06 -7.43
N LEU A 14 -4.12 -47.23 -7.24
CA LEU A 14 -4.17 -48.27 -8.27
C LEU A 14 -4.89 -47.79 -9.54
N GLY A 15 -5.99 -47.04 -9.40
CA GLY A 15 -6.69 -46.44 -10.55
C GLY A 15 -5.78 -45.54 -11.40
N ILE A 16 -4.91 -44.75 -10.77
CA ILE A 16 -3.91 -43.92 -11.49
C ILE A 16 -2.94 -44.80 -12.27
N VAL A 17 -2.41 -45.85 -11.64
CA VAL A 17 -1.44 -46.78 -12.24
C VAL A 17 -2.08 -47.59 -13.38
N PHE A 18 -3.29 -48.10 -13.18
CA PHE A 18 -3.99 -48.86 -14.21
C PHE A 18 -4.30 -47.98 -15.43
N LYS A 19 -4.76 -46.76 -15.20
CA LYS A 19 -5.04 -45.81 -16.28
C LYS A 19 -3.78 -45.51 -17.11
N SER A 20 -2.62 -45.31 -16.48
CA SER A 20 -1.37 -45.07 -17.20
C SER A 20 -0.90 -46.29 -18.00
N ALA A 21 -1.24 -47.50 -17.55
CA ALA A 21 -0.98 -48.76 -18.25
C ALA A 21 -2.07 -49.17 -19.27
N GLY A 22 -3.08 -48.32 -19.52
CA GLY A 22 -4.20 -48.64 -20.42
C GLY A 22 -5.13 -49.74 -19.91
N LEU A 23 -5.21 -49.92 -18.60
CA LEU A 23 -6.09 -50.88 -17.91
C LEU A 23 -7.32 -50.16 -17.31
N PRO A 24 -8.43 -50.88 -17.06
CA PRO A 24 -9.59 -50.33 -16.34
C PRO A 24 -9.23 -49.86 -14.93
N GLU A 25 -9.83 -48.75 -14.48
CA GLU A 25 -9.51 -48.15 -13.16
C GLU A 25 -9.99 -49.01 -11.97
N LEU A 26 -11.02 -49.84 -12.16
CA LEU A 26 -11.58 -50.70 -11.11
C LEU A 26 -10.70 -51.96 -10.92
N TYR A 27 -10.19 -52.14 -9.69
CA TYR A 27 -9.24 -53.20 -9.33
C TYR A 27 -9.58 -54.60 -9.87
N HIS A 28 -10.79 -55.08 -9.62
CA HIS A 28 -11.21 -56.42 -10.03
C HIS A 28 -11.28 -56.60 -11.55
N ILE A 29 -11.68 -55.55 -12.30
CA ILE A 29 -11.70 -55.56 -13.76
C ILE A 29 -10.27 -55.48 -14.30
N ALA A 30 -9.41 -54.66 -13.69
CA ALA A 30 -8.00 -54.56 -14.05
C ALA A 30 -7.29 -55.92 -13.89
N ARG A 31 -7.53 -56.63 -12.78
CA ARG A 31 -7.00 -57.98 -12.54
C ARG A 31 -7.45 -58.98 -13.60
N PHE A 32 -8.72 -58.94 -14.00
CA PHE A 32 -9.22 -59.79 -15.08
C PHE A 32 -8.51 -59.49 -16.40
N VAL A 33 -8.39 -58.23 -16.79
CA VAL A 33 -7.70 -57.83 -18.03
C VAL A 33 -6.20 -58.18 -17.98
N MET A 34 -5.54 -58.01 -16.82
CA MET A 34 -4.15 -58.43 -16.62
C MET A 34 -3.98 -59.95 -16.77
N TRP A 35 -4.93 -60.74 -16.25
CA TRP A 35 -4.92 -62.19 -16.46
C TRP A 35 -5.07 -62.57 -17.94
N LEU A 36 -6.01 -61.95 -18.67
CA LEU A 36 -6.17 -62.17 -20.11
C LEU A 36 -4.87 -61.89 -20.89
N LYS A 37 -4.21 -60.77 -20.56
CA LYS A 37 -2.93 -60.40 -21.18
C LYS A 37 -1.82 -61.41 -20.83
N LYS A 38 -1.78 -61.89 -19.59
CA LYS A 38 -0.81 -62.89 -19.14
C LYS A 38 -1.01 -64.26 -19.82
N GLN A 39 -2.25 -64.64 -20.09
CA GLN A 39 -2.57 -65.86 -20.86
C GLN A 39 -2.41 -65.69 -22.37
N GLY A 40 -2.17 -64.46 -22.86
CA GLY A 40 -2.03 -64.17 -24.28
C GLY A 40 -3.36 -64.16 -25.06
N ILE A 41 -4.51 -64.22 -24.37
CA ILE A 41 -5.84 -64.36 -24.99
C ILE A 41 -6.65 -63.05 -25.05
N HIS A 42 -6.09 -61.94 -24.55
CA HIS A 42 -6.79 -60.66 -24.45
C HIS A 42 -7.33 -60.17 -25.79
N ASP A 43 -6.51 -60.17 -26.83
CA ASP A 43 -6.88 -59.58 -28.13
C ASP A 43 -7.91 -60.45 -28.86
N ASP A 44 -7.83 -61.77 -28.73
CA ASP A 44 -8.80 -62.72 -29.28
C ASP A 44 -10.16 -62.60 -28.59
N VAL A 45 -10.19 -62.58 -27.25
CA VAL A 45 -11.42 -62.40 -26.47
C VAL A 45 -12.07 -61.05 -26.78
N LYS A 46 -11.25 -59.99 -26.90
CA LYS A 46 -11.73 -58.66 -27.27
C LYS A 46 -12.34 -58.65 -28.68
N ALA A 47 -11.66 -59.25 -29.66
CA ALA A 47 -12.13 -59.32 -31.04
C ALA A 47 -13.48 -60.05 -31.16
N GLU A 48 -13.67 -61.15 -30.42
CA GLU A 48 -14.94 -61.89 -30.40
C GLU A 48 -16.10 -61.06 -29.82
N VAL A 49 -15.85 -60.27 -28.78
CA VAL A 49 -16.87 -59.38 -28.20
C VAL A 49 -17.22 -58.24 -29.16
N GLU A 50 -16.23 -57.65 -29.82
CA GLU A 50 -16.44 -56.55 -30.78
C GLU A 50 -17.10 -57.03 -32.09
N ALA A 51 -16.80 -58.24 -32.54
CA ALA A 51 -17.46 -58.88 -33.69
C ALA A 51 -18.97 -59.11 -33.45
N ALA A 52 -19.39 -59.26 -32.20
CA ALA A 52 -20.79 -59.33 -31.79
C ALA A 52 -21.50 -57.96 -31.74
N GLY A 53 -20.83 -56.87 -32.16
CA GLY A 53 -21.40 -55.53 -32.28
C GLY A 53 -21.49 -54.75 -30.98
N LYS A 54 -20.77 -55.15 -29.93
CA LYS A 54 -20.72 -54.45 -28.63
C LYS A 54 -19.32 -53.93 -28.34
N SER A 55 -19.26 -52.80 -27.63
CA SER A 55 -17.98 -52.24 -27.18
C SER A 55 -17.39 -53.08 -26.06
N TRP A 56 -16.13 -53.48 -26.21
CA TRP A 56 -15.33 -54.16 -25.18
C TRP A 56 -15.43 -53.47 -23.80
N GLN A 57 -15.31 -52.14 -23.79
CA GLN A 57 -15.34 -51.36 -22.56
C GLN A 57 -16.69 -51.42 -21.84
N SER A 58 -17.80 -51.45 -22.61
CA SER A 58 -19.15 -51.55 -22.06
C SER A 58 -19.41 -52.92 -21.43
N GLU A 59 -18.93 -53.98 -22.07
CA GLU A 59 -19.08 -55.35 -21.57
C GLU A 59 -18.22 -55.60 -20.33
N LEU A 60 -16.99 -55.05 -20.29
CA LEU A 60 -16.12 -55.11 -19.11
C LEU A 60 -16.77 -54.48 -17.86
N ASN A 61 -17.47 -53.35 -18.01
CA ASN A 61 -18.18 -52.72 -16.90
C ASN A 61 -19.31 -53.59 -16.33
N SER A 62 -19.79 -54.56 -17.12
CA SER A 62 -20.82 -55.53 -16.74
C SER A 62 -20.26 -56.95 -16.70
N LEU A 63 -18.98 -57.13 -16.35
CA LEU A 63 -18.22 -58.38 -16.43
C LEU A 63 -19.04 -59.64 -16.05
N PHE A 64 -19.65 -59.66 -14.86
CA PHE A 64 -20.39 -60.84 -14.35
C PHE A 64 -21.75 -61.10 -15.01
N MET A 65 -22.23 -60.17 -15.82
CA MET A 65 -23.49 -60.25 -16.55
C MET A 65 -23.27 -60.35 -18.07
N SER A 66 -22.04 -60.16 -18.53
CA SER A 66 -21.68 -60.19 -19.95
C SER A 66 -21.64 -61.62 -20.47
N LYS A 67 -22.76 -62.05 -21.09
CA LYS A 67 -22.81 -63.32 -21.82
C LYS A 67 -21.83 -63.36 -23.00
N LEU A 68 -21.50 -62.19 -23.57
CA LEU A 68 -20.55 -62.08 -24.68
C LEU A 68 -19.13 -62.40 -24.21
N ILE A 69 -18.69 -61.87 -23.06
CA ILE A 69 -17.38 -62.21 -22.48
C ILE A 69 -17.34 -63.68 -22.09
N HIS A 70 -18.39 -64.24 -21.49
CA HIS A 70 -18.40 -65.67 -21.12
C HIS A 70 -18.28 -66.59 -22.34
N LYS A 71 -18.99 -66.28 -23.43
CA LYS A 71 -18.90 -67.02 -24.71
C LYS A 71 -17.54 -66.89 -25.36
N ALA A 72 -16.98 -65.67 -25.39
CA ALA A 72 -15.66 -65.41 -25.96
C ALA A 72 -14.58 -66.18 -25.21
N LEU A 73 -14.64 -66.22 -23.88
CA LEU A 73 -13.71 -66.99 -23.05
C LEU A 73 -13.74 -68.49 -23.35
N LEU A 74 -14.93 -69.12 -23.42
CA LEU A 74 -15.04 -70.55 -23.76
C LEU A 74 -14.61 -70.88 -25.18
N LYS A 75 -14.74 -69.92 -26.10
CA LYS A 75 -14.33 -70.11 -27.49
C LYS A 75 -12.80 -70.08 -27.62
N VAL A 76 -12.15 -69.15 -26.92
CA VAL A 76 -10.70 -68.95 -26.98
C VAL A 76 -9.95 -69.93 -26.06
N ASP A 77 -10.54 -70.28 -24.91
CA ASP A 77 -10.03 -71.27 -23.96
C ASP A 77 -11.14 -72.27 -23.56
N PRO A 78 -11.34 -73.34 -24.35
CA PRO A 78 -12.36 -74.35 -24.08
C PRO A 78 -12.11 -75.19 -22.83
N GLU A 79 -10.88 -75.22 -22.31
CA GLU A 79 -10.53 -75.97 -21.10
C GLU A 79 -10.85 -75.20 -19.81
N LEU A 80 -11.15 -73.89 -19.92
CA LEU A 80 -11.43 -73.02 -18.79
C LEU A 80 -12.66 -73.45 -17.97
N ALA A 81 -13.73 -73.90 -18.63
CA ALA A 81 -14.96 -74.37 -17.99
C ALA A 81 -15.85 -75.17 -18.97
N SER A 82 -16.81 -75.92 -18.44
CA SER A 82 -17.72 -76.76 -19.24
C SER A 82 -18.97 -76.01 -19.74
N SER A 83 -19.25 -74.80 -19.23
CA SER A 83 -20.42 -74.01 -19.63
C SER A 83 -20.27 -72.51 -19.35
N GLU A 84 -21.07 -71.66 -20.02
CA GLU A 84 -21.07 -70.20 -19.79
C GLU A 84 -21.44 -69.84 -18.33
N GLN A 85 -22.27 -70.68 -17.69
CA GLN A 85 -22.65 -70.50 -16.30
C GLN A 85 -21.48 -70.76 -15.35
N GLU A 86 -20.68 -71.78 -15.65
CA GLU A 86 -19.47 -72.08 -14.87
C GLU A 86 -18.39 -71.00 -15.05
N VAL A 87 -18.21 -70.45 -16.26
CA VAL A 87 -17.34 -69.27 -16.46
C VAL A 87 -17.81 -68.09 -15.62
N ARG A 88 -19.11 -67.82 -15.60
CA ARG A 88 -19.67 -66.73 -14.78
C ARG A 88 -19.38 -66.93 -13.29
N ASP A 89 -19.53 -68.15 -12.80
CA ASP A 89 -19.30 -68.48 -11.39
C ASP A 89 -17.81 -68.40 -11.03
N LEU A 90 -16.91 -68.83 -11.92
CA LEU A 90 -15.46 -68.63 -11.78
C LEU A 90 -15.08 -67.15 -11.74
N LEU A 91 -15.59 -66.33 -12.67
CA LEU A 91 -15.31 -64.89 -12.68
C LEU A 91 -15.82 -64.19 -11.40
N ARG A 92 -16.99 -64.59 -10.90
CA ARG A 92 -17.54 -64.10 -9.63
C ARG A 92 -16.74 -64.55 -8.41
N ALA A 93 -16.12 -65.73 -8.46
CA ALA A 93 -15.29 -66.24 -7.38
C ALA A 93 -13.94 -65.52 -7.32
N GLU A 94 -13.28 -65.33 -8.46
CA GLU A 94 -11.90 -64.84 -8.57
C GLU A 94 -11.77 -63.31 -8.62
N TYR A 95 -12.67 -62.63 -9.35
CA TYR A 95 -12.58 -61.19 -9.61
C TYR A 95 -13.66 -60.43 -8.86
N LYS A 96 -13.84 -60.71 -7.57
CA LYS A 96 -14.83 -60.03 -6.72
C LYS A 96 -14.59 -58.53 -6.66
N ARG A 97 -15.68 -57.76 -6.71
CA ARG A 97 -15.62 -56.33 -6.41
C ARG A 97 -15.29 -56.15 -4.93
N VAL A 98 -14.20 -55.44 -4.66
CA VAL A 98 -13.76 -55.08 -3.31
C VAL A 98 -13.84 -53.57 -3.13
N ASP A 99 -14.17 -53.14 -1.91
CA ASP A 99 -14.22 -51.72 -1.54
C ASP A 99 -12.84 -51.14 -1.22
N ASP A 100 -11.93 -51.98 -0.74
CA ASP A 100 -10.53 -51.64 -0.45
C ASP A 100 -9.63 -52.84 -0.77
N VAL A 101 -8.33 -52.62 -0.85
CA VAL A 101 -7.31 -53.65 -1.05
C VAL A 101 -6.29 -53.62 0.09
N THR A 102 -5.61 -54.73 0.33
CA THR A 102 -4.48 -54.80 1.25
C THR A 102 -3.22 -54.17 0.65
N ASN A 103 -2.22 -53.91 1.48
CA ASN A 103 -0.91 -53.40 1.04
C ASN A 103 -0.21 -54.37 0.06
N ASP A 104 -0.28 -55.68 0.33
CA ASP A 104 0.33 -56.70 -0.52
C ASP A 104 -0.38 -56.82 -1.87
N GLU A 105 -1.70 -56.75 -1.88
CA GLU A 105 -2.51 -56.71 -3.11
C GLU A 105 -2.18 -55.48 -3.95
N MET A 106 -2.04 -54.30 -3.31
CA MET A 106 -1.64 -53.08 -3.98
C MET A 106 -0.25 -53.21 -4.62
N VAL A 107 0.75 -53.68 -3.87
CA VAL A 107 2.12 -53.87 -4.38
C VAL A 107 2.14 -54.86 -5.54
N THR A 108 1.44 -55.99 -5.39
CA THR A 108 1.36 -57.03 -6.42
C THR A 108 0.72 -56.47 -7.68
N ALA A 109 -0.39 -55.76 -7.56
CA ALA A 109 -1.09 -55.20 -8.71
C ALA A 109 -0.30 -54.07 -9.42
N ILE A 110 0.43 -53.22 -8.68
CA ILE A 110 1.34 -52.24 -9.29
C ILE A 110 2.44 -52.94 -10.08
N ARG A 111 3.01 -54.01 -9.51
CA ARG A 111 4.06 -54.79 -10.18
C ARG A 111 3.51 -55.44 -11.44
N ASP A 112 2.36 -56.09 -11.38
CA ASP A 112 1.75 -56.78 -12.51
C ASP A 112 1.32 -55.81 -13.61
N ALA A 113 0.85 -54.62 -13.26
CA ALA A 113 0.42 -53.61 -14.23
C ALA A 113 1.58 -52.93 -14.98
N LEU A 114 2.73 -52.75 -14.33
CA LEU A 114 3.83 -51.94 -14.87
C LEU A 114 5.05 -52.76 -15.33
N SER A 115 5.19 -54.01 -14.89
CA SER A 115 6.37 -54.81 -15.27
C SER A 115 6.31 -55.21 -16.74
N VAL A 116 7.42 -55.02 -17.44
CA VAL A 116 7.61 -55.43 -18.84
C VAL A 116 8.74 -56.46 -18.86
N ASP A 117 8.50 -57.63 -19.45
CA ASP A 117 9.46 -58.75 -19.53
C ASP A 117 10.05 -59.16 -18.15
N GLY A 118 9.19 -59.16 -17.12
CA GLY A 118 9.59 -59.50 -15.74
C GLY A 118 10.43 -58.43 -15.04
N LYS A 119 10.64 -57.25 -15.65
CA LYS A 119 11.38 -56.13 -15.07
C LYS A 119 10.44 -54.96 -14.74
N PHE A 120 10.53 -54.48 -13.52
CA PHE A 120 9.84 -53.25 -13.11
C PHE A 120 10.60 -52.01 -13.65
N PRO A 121 9.95 -51.11 -14.40
CA PRO A 121 10.57 -49.91 -14.97
C PRO A 121 10.84 -48.83 -13.91
N LEU A 122 11.58 -47.78 -14.28
CA LEU A 122 11.63 -46.56 -13.47
C LEU A 122 10.28 -45.84 -13.62
N THR A 123 9.60 -45.60 -12.51
CA THR A 123 8.25 -45.03 -12.50
C THR A 123 8.19 -43.82 -11.57
N LEU A 124 7.65 -42.72 -12.09
CA LEU A 124 7.34 -41.52 -11.34
C LEU A 124 5.82 -41.41 -11.17
N VAL A 125 5.37 -41.32 -9.92
CA VAL A 125 3.96 -41.04 -9.58
C VAL A 125 3.87 -39.62 -9.04
N VAL A 126 3.16 -38.75 -9.78
CA VAL A 126 2.93 -37.36 -9.38
C VAL A 126 1.53 -37.24 -8.77
N LEU A 127 1.47 -36.83 -7.50
CA LEU A 127 0.25 -36.59 -6.74
C LEU A 127 0.04 -35.08 -6.61
N ASP A 128 -0.76 -34.52 -7.51
CA ASP A 128 -1.05 -33.08 -7.51
C ASP A 128 -2.07 -32.72 -6.41
N GLU A 129 -1.82 -31.60 -5.72
CA GLU A 129 -2.59 -31.05 -4.60
C GLU A 129 -3.05 -32.11 -3.58
N VAL A 130 -2.11 -32.94 -3.11
CA VAL A 130 -2.43 -34.10 -2.23
C VAL A 130 -3.19 -33.69 -0.97
N GLN A 131 -2.94 -32.47 -0.48
CA GLN A 131 -3.64 -31.85 0.64
C GLN A 131 -5.15 -31.68 0.40
N GLN A 132 -5.57 -31.36 -0.83
CA GLN A 132 -6.98 -31.18 -1.17
C GLN A 132 -7.70 -32.53 -1.15
N TYR A 133 -7.03 -33.59 -1.60
CA TYR A 133 -7.51 -34.95 -1.50
C TYR A 133 -7.61 -35.43 -0.03
N ILE A 134 -6.64 -35.09 0.81
CA ILE A 134 -6.67 -35.43 2.24
C ILE A 134 -7.76 -34.64 2.98
N GLY A 135 -7.91 -33.35 2.67
CA GLY A 135 -8.79 -32.43 3.38
C GLY A 135 -8.42 -32.34 4.87
N GLY A 136 -9.42 -32.43 5.75
CA GLY A 136 -9.24 -32.47 7.20
C GLY A 136 -9.19 -33.88 7.82
N ASN A 137 -9.15 -34.95 7.00
CA ASN A 137 -9.28 -36.33 7.49
C ASN A 137 -7.92 -36.95 7.86
N SER A 138 -7.68 -37.17 9.15
CA SER A 138 -6.44 -37.78 9.68
C SER A 138 -6.22 -39.21 9.22
N ASP A 139 -7.29 -39.99 9.06
CA ASP A 139 -7.20 -41.39 8.67
C ASP A 139 -6.82 -41.52 7.19
N ARG A 140 -7.34 -40.61 6.35
CA ARG A 140 -6.95 -40.53 4.93
C ARG A 140 -5.48 -40.15 4.77
N ALA A 141 -5.00 -39.21 5.57
CA ALA A 141 -3.57 -38.86 5.61
C ALA A 141 -2.69 -40.06 6.00
N TYR A 142 -3.12 -40.83 7.00
CA TYR A 142 -2.42 -42.04 7.43
C TYR A 142 -2.39 -43.11 6.34
N GLN A 143 -3.51 -43.34 5.64
CA GLN A 143 -3.57 -44.29 4.52
C GLN A 143 -2.68 -43.89 3.34
N VAL A 144 -2.60 -42.59 2.99
CA VAL A 144 -1.65 -42.07 1.99
C VAL A 144 -0.22 -42.36 2.43
N GLN A 145 0.10 -42.08 3.69
CA GLN A 145 1.41 -42.31 4.25
C GLN A 145 1.80 -43.80 4.18
N GLU A 146 0.89 -44.69 4.58
CA GLU A 146 1.10 -46.14 4.58
C GLU A 146 1.28 -46.69 3.16
N ALA A 147 0.46 -46.23 2.21
CA ALA A 147 0.55 -46.67 0.82
C ALA A 147 1.88 -46.26 0.17
N VAL A 148 2.29 -45.00 0.36
CA VAL A 148 3.58 -44.49 -0.15
C VAL A 148 4.75 -45.23 0.51
N GLU A 149 4.71 -45.44 1.83
CA GLU A 149 5.75 -46.17 2.55
C GLU A 149 5.89 -47.61 2.04
N THR A 150 4.78 -48.33 1.89
CA THR A 150 4.76 -49.70 1.40
C THR A 150 5.37 -49.77 0.00
N CYS A 151 4.92 -48.90 -0.90
CA CYS A 151 5.45 -48.82 -2.26
C CYS A 151 6.96 -48.52 -2.29
N CYS A 152 7.44 -47.54 -1.53
CA CYS A 152 8.86 -47.20 -1.47
C CYS A 152 9.72 -48.37 -0.95
N LYS A 153 9.24 -49.13 0.05
CA LYS A 153 9.94 -50.32 0.58
C LYS A 153 10.03 -51.44 -0.46
N HIS A 154 8.94 -51.75 -1.15
CA HIS A 154 8.86 -52.92 -2.03
C HIS A 154 9.49 -52.72 -3.43
N PHE A 155 9.60 -51.48 -3.92
CA PHE A 155 10.13 -51.18 -5.25
C PHE A 155 11.56 -50.61 -5.24
N THR A 156 12.20 -50.51 -4.07
CA THR A 156 13.65 -50.31 -3.89
C THR A 156 14.25 -49.21 -4.78
N GLY A 157 13.62 -48.03 -4.80
CA GLY A 157 14.10 -46.86 -5.56
C GLY A 157 13.70 -46.81 -7.04
N LYS A 158 12.97 -47.81 -7.55
CA LYS A 158 12.43 -47.78 -8.92
C LYS A 158 11.10 -47.05 -9.03
N LEU A 159 10.41 -46.83 -7.91
CA LEU A 159 9.15 -46.10 -7.83
C LEU A 159 9.37 -44.84 -6.99
N LEU A 160 9.20 -43.66 -7.61
CA LEU A 160 9.36 -42.36 -6.97
C LEU A 160 8.01 -41.66 -6.87
N PHE A 161 7.71 -41.10 -5.70
CA PHE A 161 6.53 -40.27 -5.49
C PHE A 161 6.94 -38.79 -5.41
N VAL A 162 6.24 -37.95 -6.17
CA VAL A 162 6.31 -36.49 -6.07
C VAL A 162 4.92 -35.99 -5.71
N ALA A 163 4.79 -35.23 -4.64
CA ALA A 163 3.52 -34.64 -4.23
C ALA A 163 3.62 -33.12 -4.19
N THR A 164 2.57 -32.44 -4.62
CA THR A 164 2.47 -30.97 -4.53
C THR A 164 1.46 -30.58 -3.45
N GLY A 165 1.68 -29.42 -2.82
CA GLY A 165 0.83 -28.85 -1.77
C GLY A 165 1.12 -27.35 -1.60
N GLN A 166 0.19 -26.61 -1.02
CA GLN A 166 0.32 -25.16 -0.82
C GLN A 166 1.09 -24.85 0.46
N SER A 167 2.02 -23.91 0.37
CA SER A 167 2.88 -23.46 1.47
C SER A 167 2.11 -22.75 2.60
N ALA A 168 0.95 -22.15 2.30
CA ALA A 168 0.15 -21.36 3.25
C ALA A 168 -0.68 -22.23 4.24
N LEU A 169 -0.77 -23.54 4.00
CA LEU A 169 -1.58 -24.48 4.80
C LEU A 169 -0.77 -25.23 5.87
N THR A 170 0.34 -24.63 6.35
CA THR A 170 1.14 -25.10 7.49
C THR A 170 0.34 -25.23 8.80
N GLY A 171 -0.91 -24.77 8.84
CA GLY A 171 -1.81 -24.87 9.99
C GLY A 171 -2.47 -26.24 10.22
N VAL A 172 -2.35 -27.23 9.32
CA VAL A 172 -2.95 -28.55 9.54
C VAL A 172 -1.91 -29.49 10.17
N ALA A 173 -2.01 -29.76 11.48
CA ALA A 173 -1.14 -30.71 12.21
C ALA A 173 -1.09 -32.14 11.60
N VAL A 174 -2.02 -32.46 10.69
CA VAL A 174 -2.08 -33.70 9.92
C VAL A 174 -1.03 -33.76 8.81
N LEU A 175 -0.66 -32.61 8.21
CA LEU A 175 0.29 -32.53 7.09
C LEU A 175 1.74 -32.76 7.54
N THR A 176 2.08 -32.35 8.76
CA THR A 176 3.41 -32.58 9.37
C THR A 176 3.75 -34.06 9.51
N LYS A 177 2.74 -34.93 9.68
CA LYS A 177 2.92 -36.40 9.74
C LYS A 177 3.28 -37.00 8.38
N LEU A 178 2.76 -36.43 7.29
CA LEU A 178 3.06 -36.84 5.91
C LEU A 178 4.47 -36.40 5.46
N LEU A 179 4.92 -35.22 5.88
CA LEU A 179 6.24 -34.68 5.52
C LEU A 179 7.40 -35.61 5.91
N GLY A 180 7.26 -36.39 6.99
CA GLY A 180 8.28 -37.36 7.41
C GLY A 180 8.58 -38.48 6.39
N ARG A 181 7.70 -38.70 5.39
CA ARG A 181 7.89 -39.73 4.35
C ARG A 181 8.31 -39.17 2.99
N PHE A 182 8.10 -37.88 2.75
CA PHE A 182 8.64 -37.16 1.60
C PHE A 182 9.97 -36.54 2.03
N GLN A 183 11.03 -37.34 1.97
CA GLN A 183 12.35 -37.00 2.54
C GLN A 183 13.03 -35.79 1.88
N ILE A 184 12.63 -35.42 0.66
CA ILE A 184 13.20 -34.30 -0.08
C ILE A 184 12.14 -33.18 -0.16
N PRO A 185 12.16 -32.20 0.75
CA PRO A 185 11.32 -31.02 0.62
C PRO A 185 11.88 -30.11 -0.47
N VAL A 186 11.11 -29.92 -1.54
CA VAL A 186 11.38 -28.89 -2.56
C VAL A 186 10.45 -27.73 -2.28
N GLN A 187 10.96 -26.70 -1.60
CA GLN A 187 10.22 -25.45 -1.42
C GLN A 187 10.41 -24.59 -2.66
N LEU A 188 9.33 -24.36 -3.40
CA LEU A 188 9.29 -23.34 -4.44
C LEU A 188 9.09 -21.99 -3.74
N SER A 189 10.04 -21.08 -3.90
CA SER A 189 9.90 -19.70 -3.43
C SER A 189 9.50 -18.80 -4.59
N ASP A 190 8.78 -17.72 -4.29
CA ASP A 190 8.48 -16.65 -5.24
C ASP A 190 9.72 -15.77 -5.52
N ALA A 191 10.91 -16.18 -5.07
CA ALA A 191 12.10 -15.33 -5.07
C ALA A 191 12.69 -15.07 -6.46
N ASP A 192 12.26 -15.80 -7.51
CA ASP A 192 12.77 -15.58 -8.86
C ASP A 192 11.72 -15.79 -9.96
N VAL A 193 10.58 -15.13 -9.80
CA VAL A 193 9.52 -15.04 -10.82
C VAL A 193 10.08 -14.59 -12.17
N GLU A 194 11.02 -13.65 -12.16
CA GLU A 194 11.66 -13.13 -13.37
C GLU A 194 12.44 -14.21 -14.12
N SER A 195 13.29 -14.99 -13.43
CA SER A 195 14.00 -16.08 -14.08
C SER A 195 13.06 -17.14 -14.62
N VAL A 196 11.95 -17.43 -13.94
CA VAL A 196 10.95 -18.38 -14.44
C VAL A 196 10.31 -17.87 -15.73
N ILE A 197 9.86 -16.61 -15.76
CA ILE A 197 9.30 -15.98 -16.97
C ILE A 197 10.31 -16.07 -18.13
N ARG A 198 11.56 -15.67 -17.89
CA ARG A 198 12.62 -15.63 -18.92
C ARG A 198 13.01 -17.01 -19.43
N LYS A 199 13.11 -18.01 -18.54
CA LYS A 199 13.58 -19.36 -18.88
C LYS A 199 12.47 -20.28 -19.41
N VAL A 200 11.22 -20.06 -19.00
CA VAL A 200 10.10 -20.96 -19.36
C VAL A 200 9.25 -20.39 -20.48
N ILE A 201 8.91 -19.10 -20.46
CA ILE A 201 8.00 -18.49 -21.44
C ILE A 201 8.77 -17.76 -22.53
N LEU A 202 9.72 -16.90 -22.14
CA LEU A 202 10.39 -15.98 -23.08
C LEU A 202 11.69 -16.54 -23.66
N GLN A 203 12.03 -17.80 -23.41
CA GLN A 203 13.31 -18.39 -23.82
C GLN A 203 13.51 -18.25 -25.33
N LYS A 204 14.59 -17.57 -25.72
CA LYS A 204 14.94 -17.37 -27.13
C LYS A 204 15.70 -18.56 -27.69
N LYS A 205 15.38 -18.95 -28.92
CA LYS A 205 16.22 -19.83 -29.74
C LYS A 205 17.59 -19.19 -29.88
N SER A 206 18.66 -19.97 -29.70
CA SER A 206 20.05 -19.47 -29.81
C SER A 206 20.31 -18.77 -31.14
N SER A 207 19.76 -19.29 -32.24
CA SER A 207 19.89 -18.74 -33.59
C SER A 207 19.16 -17.42 -33.82
N ALA A 208 18.19 -17.05 -32.98
CA ALA A 208 17.38 -15.84 -33.14
C ALA A 208 17.81 -14.70 -32.20
N LYS A 209 18.66 -14.97 -31.20
CA LYS A 209 19.06 -13.97 -30.18
C LYS A 209 19.69 -12.73 -30.79
N SER A 210 20.66 -12.89 -31.69
CA SER A 210 21.40 -11.75 -32.28
C SER A 210 20.50 -10.86 -33.13
N ALA A 211 19.47 -11.41 -33.78
CA ALA A 211 18.51 -10.60 -34.54
C ALA A 211 17.65 -9.74 -33.61
N VAL A 212 17.16 -10.32 -32.50
CA VAL A 212 16.40 -9.58 -31.48
C VAL A 212 17.25 -8.49 -30.84
N GLU A 213 18.51 -8.80 -30.51
CA GLU A 213 19.46 -7.86 -29.95
C GLU A 213 19.70 -6.66 -30.89
N ALA A 214 19.99 -6.91 -32.17
CA ALA A 214 20.20 -5.85 -33.16
C ALA A 214 19.00 -4.90 -33.27
N VAL A 215 17.77 -5.45 -33.37
CA VAL A 215 16.57 -4.60 -33.47
C VAL A 215 16.33 -3.78 -32.20
N LEU A 216 16.63 -4.31 -31.02
CA LEU A 216 16.50 -3.54 -29.78
C LEU A 216 17.57 -2.46 -29.65
N GLU A 217 18.81 -2.73 -30.06
CA GLU A 217 19.91 -1.76 -30.07
C GLU A 217 19.65 -0.61 -31.06
N GLU A 218 19.19 -0.91 -32.27
CA GLU A 218 18.84 0.08 -33.30
C GLU A 218 17.74 1.03 -32.83
N ASN A 219 16.83 0.55 -31.98
CA ASN A 219 15.69 1.30 -31.46
C ASN A 219 15.87 1.73 -29.99
N LEU A 220 17.09 1.68 -29.45
CA LEU A 220 17.36 1.98 -28.04
C LEU A 220 16.92 3.40 -27.65
N GLY A 221 17.03 4.36 -28.57
CA GLY A 221 16.56 5.73 -28.35
C GLY A 221 15.04 5.86 -28.17
N GLU A 222 14.24 4.93 -28.71
CA GLU A 222 12.80 4.79 -28.41
C GLU A 222 12.60 4.20 -27.03
N ILE A 223 13.28 3.10 -26.73
CA ILE A 223 13.11 2.41 -25.46
C ILE A 223 13.55 3.29 -24.28
N SER A 224 14.66 4.03 -24.41
CA SER A 224 15.28 4.77 -23.31
C SER A 224 14.51 5.99 -22.84
N ARG A 225 13.53 6.46 -23.63
CA ARG A 225 12.68 7.61 -23.26
C ARG A 225 11.45 7.20 -22.47
N HIS A 226 11.14 5.90 -22.39
CA HIS A 226 9.94 5.42 -21.74
C HIS A 226 9.91 5.73 -20.24
N LEU A 227 8.84 6.40 -19.80
CA LEU A 227 8.48 6.70 -18.41
C LEU A 227 9.52 7.54 -17.66
N GLN A 228 10.24 8.44 -18.35
CA GLN A 228 11.20 9.35 -17.72
C GLN A 228 10.59 10.12 -16.55
N GLY A 229 11.36 10.28 -15.47
CA GLY A 229 10.93 10.98 -14.25
C GLY A 229 10.14 10.10 -13.27
N THR A 230 9.84 8.85 -13.61
CA THR A 230 9.18 7.89 -12.71
C THR A 230 10.19 6.95 -12.02
N LYS A 231 9.78 6.30 -10.92
CA LYS A 231 10.58 5.27 -10.24
C LYS A 231 10.75 3.98 -11.07
N ILE A 232 10.06 3.84 -12.20
CA ILE A 232 10.14 2.66 -13.08
C ILE A 232 10.66 2.97 -14.48
N GLN A 233 11.16 4.20 -14.67
CA GLN A 233 11.77 4.65 -15.90
C GLN A 233 12.82 3.64 -16.39
N TYR A 234 13.09 3.67 -17.69
CA TYR A 234 14.21 2.92 -18.25
C TYR A 234 15.52 3.22 -17.51
N THR A 235 16.33 2.19 -17.27
CA THR A 235 17.70 2.30 -16.74
C THR A 235 18.67 1.52 -17.62
N LYS A 236 19.97 1.85 -17.55
CA LYS A 236 21.00 1.08 -18.30
C LYS A 236 21.05 -0.40 -17.90
N ASP A 237 20.67 -0.73 -16.68
CA ASP A 237 20.62 -2.13 -16.22
C ASP A 237 19.57 -2.95 -17.00
N ASP A 238 18.55 -2.30 -17.57
CA ASP A 238 17.54 -2.95 -18.42
C ASP A 238 18.16 -3.55 -19.69
N GLU A 239 19.31 -3.01 -20.16
CA GLU A 239 19.98 -3.48 -21.38
C GLU A 239 20.48 -4.92 -21.25
N ALA A 240 20.91 -5.31 -20.04
CA ALA A 240 21.38 -6.67 -19.78
C ALA A 240 20.28 -7.74 -19.91
N VAL A 241 19.00 -7.33 -19.81
CA VAL A 241 17.85 -8.24 -19.76
C VAL A 241 16.84 -8.03 -20.89
N MET A 242 16.96 -6.96 -21.69
CA MET A 242 15.96 -6.61 -22.72
C MET A 242 15.71 -7.74 -23.73
N VAL A 243 16.75 -8.46 -24.16
CA VAL A 243 16.63 -9.58 -25.11
C VAL A 243 15.87 -10.76 -24.48
N ALA A 244 16.10 -11.03 -23.20
CA ALA A 244 15.40 -12.07 -22.45
C ALA A 244 13.94 -11.70 -22.21
N ASP A 245 13.64 -10.41 -22.20
CA ASP A 245 12.36 -9.81 -21.84
C ASP A 245 11.47 -9.47 -23.05
N TYR A 246 12.04 -9.46 -24.26
CA TYR A 246 11.29 -9.29 -25.51
C TYR A 246 10.18 -10.35 -25.63
N PRO A 247 8.94 -10.00 -26.02
CA PRO A 247 8.48 -8.72 -26.55
C PRO A 247 7.85 -7.77 -25.52
N ILE A 248 8.04 -7.97 -24.21
CA ILE A 248 7.35 -7.17 -23.18
C ILE A 248 8.09 -5.86 -22.87
N LEU A 249 9.42 -5.83 -22.93
CA LEU A 249 10.28 -4.77 -22.38
C LEU A 249 10.30 -4.72 -20.83
N PRO A 250 11.46 -4.43 -20.20
CA PRO A 250 11.57 -4.36 -18.73
C PRO A 250 10.64 -3.32 -18.08
N VAL A 251 10.53 -2.13 -18.68
CA VAL A 251 9.68 -1.03 -18.18
C VAL A 251 8.20 -1.44 -18.08
N ARG A 252 7.68 -2.12 -19.10
CA ARG A 252 6.28 -2.61 -19.12
C ARG A 252 6.02 -3.65 -18.05
N ARG A 253 6.97 -4.56 -17.83
CA ARG A 253 6.84 -5.55 -16.75
C ARG A 253 6.77 -4.87 -15.39
N ARG A 254 7.65 -3.90 -15.11
CA ARG A 254 7.62 -3.14 -13.85
C ARG A 254 6.31 -2.38 -13.65
N PHE A 255 5.67 -1.93 -14.74
CA PHE A 255 4.33 -1.35 -14.72
C PHE A 255 3.26 -2.41 -14.41
N TRP A 256 3.26 -3.53 -15.13
CA TRP A 256 2.32 -4.65 -14.92
C TRP A 256 2.37 -5.22 -13.51
N GLU A 257 3.56 -5.39 -12.94
CA GLU A 257 3.73 -5.83 -11.55
C GLU A 257 3.05 -4.90 -10.54
N ARG A 258 3.12 -3.58 -10.76
CA ARG A 258 2.45 -2.60 -9.90
C ARG A 258 0.95 -2.65 -10.06
N VAL A 259 0.46 -2.75 -11.29
CA VAL A 259 -0.98 -2.92 -11.57
C VAL A 259 -1.54 -4.16 -10.88
N LEU A 260 -0.85 -5.30 -10.98
CA LEU A 260 -1.29 -6.56 -10.39
C LEU A 260 -1.31 -6.53 -8.85
N ARG A 261 -0.40 -5.78 -8.21
CA ARG A 261 -0.38 -5.63 -6.75
C ARG A 261 -1.62 -4.92 -6.20
N ILE A 262 -2.23 -4.02 -6.96
CA ILE A 262 -3.41 -3.26 -6.51
C ILE A 262 -4.66 -4.15 -6.49
N ILE A 263 -4.74 -5.10 -7.41
CA ILE A 263 -5.94 -5.91 -7.62
C ILE A 263 -5.96 -7.12 -6.68
N ASP A 264 -4.81 -7.64 -6.26
CA ASP A 264 -4.68 -8.73 -5.28
C ASP A 264 -4.33 -8.18 -3.88
N THR A 265 -5.29 -7.47 -3.26
CA THR A 265 -5.16 -6.95 -1.89
C THR A 265 -5.02 -8.04 -0.82
N THR A 266 -5.32 -9.29 -1.17
CA THR A 266 -5.23 -10.45 -0.27
C THR A 266 -3.84 -11.08 -0.22
N GLY A 267 -2.89 -10.65 -1.07
CA GLY A 267 -1.51 -11.15 -1.06
C GLY A 267 -1.39 -12.65 -1.34
N THR A 268 -2.31 -13.20 -2.14
CA THR A 268 -2.34 -14.65 -2.37
C THR A 268 -1.40 -15.07 -3.50
N VAL A 269 -1.05 -16.37 -3.51
CA VAL A 269 -0.24 -17.08 -4.55
C VAL A 269 -0.80 -16.91 -5.98
N ALA A 270 -1.99 -16.33 -6.14
CA ALA A 270 -2.60 -15.99 -7.43
C ALA A 270 -1.76 -15.02 -8.27
N GLN A 271 -0.90 -14.20 -7.65
CA GLN A 271 -0.11 -13.18 -8.33
C GLN A 271 0.88 -13.76 -9.37
N LEU A 272 1.62 -14.83 -9.04
CA LEU A 272 2.59 -15.45 -9.95
C LEU A 272 1.89 -16.17 -11.12
N ARG A 273 0.85 -16.94 -10.82
CA ARG A 273 0.06 -17.64 -11.84
C ARG A 273 -0.60 -16.64 -12.79
N SER A 274 -1.08 -15.51 -12.26
CA SER A 274 -1.63 -14.41 -13.05
C SER A 274 -0.55 -13.77 -13.94
N GLN A 275 0.63 -13.45 -13.40
CA GLN A 275 1.74 -12.88 -14.19
C GLN A 275 2.20 -13.80 -15.33
N LEU A 276 2.41 -15.09 -15.05
CA LEU A 276 2.81 -16.06 -16.06
C LEU A 276 1.75 -16.19 -17.15
N LYS A 277 0.46 -16.23 -16.78
CA LYS A 277 -0.65 -16.28 -17.74
C LYS A 277 -0.68 -15.02 -18.61
N VAL A 278 -0.63 -13.83 -18.01
CA VAL A 278 -0.66 -12.55 -18.73
C VAL A 278 0.49 -12.47 -19.73
N ILE A 279 1.72 -12.80 -19.32
CA ILE A 279 2.88 -12.76 -20.21
C ILE A 279 2.78 -13.83 -21.31
N HIS A 280 2.29 -15.02 -20.98
CA HIS A 280 2.07 -16.06 -22.00
C HIS A 280 1.06 -15.63 -23.06
N GLU A 281 -0.09 -15.07 -22.66
CA GLU A 281 -1.09 -14.55 -23.61
C GLU A 281 -0.52 -13.37 -24.42
N ALA A 282 0.21 -12.46 -23.78
CA ALA A 282 0.88 -11.35 -24.45
C ALA A 282 1.83 -11.83 -25.57
N THR A 283 2.61 -12.89 -25.31
CA THR A 283 3.52 -13.44 -26.32
C THR A 283 2.80 -14.05 -27.52
N LYS A 284 1.58 -14.58 -27.34
CA LYS A 284 0.77 -15.12 -28.44
C LYS A 284 0.31 -14.03 -29.40
N VAL A 285 -0.05 -12.86 -28.87
CA VAL A 285 -0.51 -11.72 -29.69
C VAL A 285 0.60 -11.22 -30.61
N THR A 286 1.84 -11.18 -30.12
CA THR A 286 3.01 -10.76 -30.91
C THR A 286 3.64 -11.87 -31.75
N ALA A 287 3.20 -13.13 -31.62
CA ALA A 287 3.90 -14.29 -32.18
C ALA A 287 4.02 -14.27 -33.72
N ASN A 288 3.04 -13.66 -34.39
CA ASN A 288 2.97 -13.57 -35.85
C ASN A 288 3.35 -12.17 -36.38
N GLN A 289 3.80 -11.26 -35.51
CA GLN A 289 4.19 -9.90 -35.89
C GLN A 289 5.66 -9.86 -36.33
N GLU A 290 6.02 -8.80 -37.06
CA GLU A 290 7.41 -8.59 -37.49
C GLU A 290 8.33 -8.27 -36.31
N LEU A 291 9.62 -8.55 -36.48
CA LEU A 291 10.62 -8.29 -35.45
C LEU A 291 10.72 -6.77 -35.18
N GLY A 292 10.60 -6.38 -33.92
CA GLY A 292 10.46 -4.98 -33.51
C GLY A 292 9.11 -4.67 -32.87
N HIS A 293 8.13 -5.56 -33.01
CA HIS A 293 6.85 -5.45 -32.32
C HIS A 293 6.96 -5.85 -30.85
N VAL A 294 6.45 -4.98 -29.97
CA VAL A 294 6.38 -5.14 -28.52
C VAL A 294 4.95 -5.07 -28.02
N VAL A 295 4.71 -5.58 -26.83
CA VAL A 295 3.37 -5.56 -26.23
C VAL A 295 3.13 -4.23 -25.53
N ALA A 296 2.05 -3.55 -25.92
CA ALA A 296 1.62 -2.35 -25.23
C ALA A 296 1.13 -2.64 -23.81
N ALA A 297 1.25 -1.64 -22.95
CA ALA A 297 1.01 -1.82 -21.52
C ALA A 297 -0.47 -2.05 -21.20
N ASP A 298 -1.37 -1.55 -22.04
CA ASP A 298 -2.82 -1.62 -21.87
C ASP A 298 -3.38 -3.04 -22.00
N PHE A 299 -2.65 -3.94 -22.65
CA PHE A 299 -3.00 -5.37 -22.77
C PHE A 299 -3.36 -6.02 -21.42
N ILE A 300 -2.73 -5.57 -20.34
CA ILE A 300 -3.03 -6.11 -19.01
C ILE A 300 -4.46 -5.79 -18.54
N PHE A 301 -5.07 -4.71 -19.03
CA PHE A 301 -6.46 -4.38 -18.74
C PHE A 301 -7.39 -5.49 -19.20
N ASP A 302 -7.24 -5.98 -20.44
CA ASP A 302 -8.11 -7.01 -21.00
C ASP A 302 -8.04 -8.32 -20.22
N GLN A 303 -6.84 -8.65 -19.71
CA GLN A 303 -6.64 -9.83 -18.87
C GLN A 303 -7.33 -9.72 -17.51
N LEU A 304 -7.59 -8.49 -17.06
CA LEU A 304 -8.10 -8.20 -15.72
C LEU A 304 -9.53 -7.65 -15.72
N ALA A 305 -10.08 -7.23 -16.87
CA ALA A 305 -11.35 -6.52 -16.98
C ALA A 305 -12.50 -7.25 -16.29
N ILE A 306 -12.63 -8.57 -16.50
CA ILE A 306 -13.67 -9.39 -15.86
C ILE A 306 -13.49 -9.42 -14.33
N THR A 307 -12.26 -9.59 -13.86
CA THR A 307 -11.95 -9.61 -12.42
C THR A 307 -12.21 -8.24 -11.78
N LEU A 308 -11.80 -7.16 -12.45
CA LEU A 308 -12.05 -5.79 -12.03
C LEU A 308 -13.55 -5.51 -11.90
N LEU A 309 -14.37 -6.02 -12.83
CA LEU A 309 -15.82 -5.87 -12.80
C LEU A 309 -16.45 -6.69 -11.67
N GLN A 310 -16.04 -7.95 -11.51
CA GLN A 310 -16.54 -8.85 -10.45
C GLN A 310 -16.18 -8.36 -9.05
N THR A 311 -15.01 -7.74 -8.90
CA THR A 311 -14.55 -7.15 -7.63
C THR A 311 -15.03 -5.71 -7.43
N ALA A 312 -15.83 -5.18 -8.37
CA ALA A 312 -16.33 -3.81 -8.37
C ALA A 312 -15.23 -2.73 -8.26
N VAL A 313 -14.02 -3.03 -8.74
CA VAL A 313 -12.92 -2.05 -8.82
C VAL A 313 -13.13 -1.11 -10.01
N ILE A 314 -13.78 -1.58 -11.07
CA ILE A 314 -14.28 -0.80 -12.20
C ILE A 314 -15.81 -0.81 -12.21
N SER A 315 -16.45 0.31 -12.59
CA SER A 315 -17.89 0.35 -12.85
C SER A 315 -18.25 -0.44 -14.09
N LYS A 316 -19.49 -0.93 -14.09
CA LYS A 316 -20.14 -1.44 -15.29
C LYS A 316 -20.15 -0.40 -16.42
N ASP A 317 -20.53 0.85 -16.14
CA ASP A 317 -20.62 1.91 -17.16
C ASP A 317 -19.27 2.24 -17.83
N VAL A 318 -18.20 2.32 -17.03
CA VAL A 318 -16.84 2.54 -17.54
C VAL A 318 -16.39 1.35 -18.39
N HIS A 319 -16.62 0.13 -17.90
CA HIS A 319 -16.28 -1.08 -18.63
C HIS A 319 -17.02 -1.19 -19.97
N GLU A 320 -18.34 -0.97 -19.99
CA GLU A 320 -19.15 -0.99 -21.22
C GLU A 320 -18.72 0.12 -22.20
N THR A 321 -18.30 1.28 -21.70
CA THR A 321 -17.78 2.36 -22.54
C THR A 321 -16.47 1.96 -23.22
N ILE A 322 -15.55 1.35 -22.47
CA ILE A 322 -14.27 0.84 -23.01
C ILE A 322 -14.53 -0.25 -24.06
N GLU A 323 -15.42 -1.22 -23.79
CA GLU A 323 -15.76 -2.28 -24.74
C GLU A 323 -16.41 -1.75 -26.02
N ARG A 324 -17.35 -0.80 -25.89
CA ARG A 324 -18.01 -0.18 -27.04
C ARG A 324 -17.01 0.54 -27.95
N LEU A 325 -16.05 1.26 -27.36
CA LEU A 325 -15.01 1.96 -28.12
C LEU A 325 -14.02 0.98 -28.76
N ALA A 326 -13.71 -0.14 -28.09
CA ALA A 326 -12.86 -1.20 -28.63
C ALA A 326 -13.46 -1.86 -29.90
N ALA A 327 -14.78 -1.90 -30.02
CA ALA A 327 -15.47 -2.41 -31.22
C ALA A 327 -15.62 -1.37 -32.35
N GLY A 328 -15.05 -0.17 -32.18
CA GLY A 328 -15.18 0.97 -33.08
C GLY A 328 -14.11 1.03 -34.18
N ASN A 329 -13.98 2.22 -34.78
CA ASN A 329 -12.89 2.53 -35.73
C ASN A 329 -11.54 2.71 -35.01
N ASP A 330 -10.45 2.91 -35.76
CA ASP A 330 -9.08 3.01 -35.22
C ASP A 330 -8.95 4.10 -34.13
N ASP A 331 -9.60 5.25 -34.32
CA ASP A 331 -9.60 6.32 -33.32
C ASP A 331 -10.33 5.90 -32.04
N GLN A 332 -11.49 5.25 -32.17
CA GLN A 332 -12.26 4.72 -31.03
C GLN A 332 -11.51 3.60 -30.32
N GLN A 333 -10.80 2.74 -31.05
CA GLN A 333 -9.94 1.72 -30.46
C GLN A 333 -8.82 2.36 -29.65
N LEU A 334 -8.15 3.39 -30.18
CA LEU A 334 -7.14 4.14 -29.42
C LEU A 334 -7.75 4.81 -28.17
N GLN A 335 -8.95 5.38 -28.28
CA GLN A 335 -9.68 5.95 -27.14
C GLN A 335 -9.96 4.89 -26.06
N SER A 336 -10.38 3.69 -26.45
CA SER A 336 -10.59 2.56 -25.52
C SER A 336 -9.32 2.22 -24.74
N ARG A 337 -8.19 2.10 -25.45
CA ARG A 337 -6.87 1.81 -24.86
C ARG A 337 -6.40 2.92 -23.91
N LEU A 338 -6.64 4.18 -24.27
CA LEU A 338 -6.35 5.33 -23.41
C LEU A 338 -7.18 5.31 -22.13
N LEU A 339 -8.48 5.04 -22.21
CA LEU A 339 -9.35 4.94 -21.03
C LEU A 339 -8.92 3.80 -20.10
N ALA A 340 -8.54 2.65 -20.66
CA ALA A 340 -8.00 1.52 -19.92
C ALA A 340 -6.72 1.90 -19.15
N LEU A 341 -5.76 2.58 -19.80
CA LEU A 341 -4.53 3.03 -19.12
C LEU A 341 -4.81 4.11 -18.08
N ILE A 342 -5.65 5.09 -18.37
CA ILE A 342 -6.03 6.15 -17.43
C ILE A 342 -6.67 5.52 -16.17
N PHE A 343 -7.53 4.51 -16.36
CA PHE A 343 -8.10 3.74 -15.26
C PHE A 343 -7.02 3.05 -14.43
N LEU A 344 -6.16 2.25 -15.06
CA LEU A 344 -5.13 1.47 -14.35
C LEU A 344 -4.12 2.38 -13.63
N ILE A 345 -3.70 3.47 -14.26
CA ILE A 345 -2.81 4.46 -13.65
C ILE A 345 -3.50 5.14 -12.46
N GLY A 346 -4.79 5.47 -12.60
CA GLY A 346 -5.58 6.07 -11.53
C GLY A 346 -5.72 5.20 -10.28
N LYS A 347 -5.47 3.88 -10.39
CA LYS A 347 -5.48 2.95 -9.26
C LYS A 347 -4.12 2.80 -8.57
N LEU A 348 -3.04 3.32 -9.17
CA LEU A 348 -1.71 3.25 -8.57
C LEU A 348 -1.63 4.10 -7.28
N PRO A 349 -0.86 3.65 -6.27
CA PRO A 349 -0.66 4.42 -5.04
C PRO A 349 -0.06 5.80 -5.34
N THR A 350 -0.56 6.82 -4.63
CA THR A 350 -0.10 8.21 -4.72
C THR A 350 0.49 8.73 -3.40
N ASP A 351 0.57 7.88 -2.36
CA ASP A 351 1.22 8.21 -1.10
C ASP A 351 2.75 8.25 -1.25
N ALA A 352 3.41 9.08 -0.44
CA ALA A 352 4.84 9.37 -0.58
C ALA A 352 5.76 8.13 -0.53
N VAL A 353 5.31 7.03 0.10
CA VAL A 353 6.12 5.81 0.27
C VAL A 353 6.00 4.91 -0.97
N ALA A 354 4.77 4.65 -1.43
CA ALA A 354 4.50 3.72 -2.52
C ALA A 354 4.40 4.38 -3.92
N ASP A 355 4.30 5.71 -4.01
CA ASP A 355 4.14 6.44 -5.28
C ASP A 355 5.32 6.18 -6.22
N ALA A 356 5.01 5.69 -7.41
CA ALA A 356 5.97 5.43 -8.47
C ALA A 356 6.20 6.66 -9.38
N GLY A 357 5.47 7.75 -9.18
CA GLY A 357 5.50 8.96 -10.00
C GLY A 357 4.77 8.82 -11.34
N ILE A 358 4.02 7.73 -11.54
CA ILE A 358 3.31 7.46 -12.79
C ILE A 358 2.01 8.28 -12.79
N ARG A 359 1.83 9.11 -13.81
CA ARG A 359 0.63 9.94 -14.01
C ARG A 359 0.14 9.76 -15.44
N ALA A 360 -1.16 9.88 -15.67
CA ALA A 360 -1.74 9.70 -17.00
C ALA A 360 -1.57 10.99 -17.82
N THR A 361 -0.34 11.29 -18.24
CA THR A 361 -0.01 12.40 -19.14
C THR A 361 0.09 11.89 -20.58
N PRO A 362 -0.02 12.77 -21.60
CA PRO A 362 0.14 12.37 -23.00
C PRO A 362 1.45 11.62 -23.26
N GLU A 363 2.54 12.03 -22.61
CA GLU A 363 3.87 11.41 -22.74
C GLU A 363 3.88 10.00 -22.19
N ILE A 364 3.43 9.81 -20.94
CA ILE A 364 3.39 8.49 -20.29
C ILE A 364 2.42 7.55 -21.02
N LEU A 365 1.24 8.03 -21.43
CA LEU A 365 0.28 7.22 -22.17
C LEU A 365 0.83 6.78 -23.52
N SER A 366 1.48 7.69 -24.25
CA SER A 366 2.13 7.35 -25.52
C SER A 366 3.26 6.34 -25.31
N ASP A 367 4.11 6.57 -24.32
CA ASP A 367 5.19 5.65 -23.96
C ASP A 367 4.66 4.27 -23.64
N LEU A 368 3.47 4.15 -23.03
CA LEU A 368 2.80 2.89 -22.67
C LEU A 368 2.10 2.18 -23.84
N LEU A 369 1.74 2.91 -24.90
CA LEU A 369 1.01 2.41 -26.06
C LEU A 369 1.87 2.03 -27.26
N VAL A 370 3.19 2.32 -27.24
CA VAL A 370 4.10 1.90 -28.33
C VAL A 370 4.06 0.38 -28.52
N GLU A 371 3.81 -0.05 -29.76
CA GLU A 371 3.77 -1.45 -30.20
C GLU A 371 4.78 -1.78 -31.30
N ASP A 372 5.17 -0.81 -32.14
CA ASP A 372 6.21 -1.00 -33.15
C ASP A 372 7.37 -0.04 -32.86
N LEU A 373 8.50 -0.61 -32.45
CA LEU A 373 9.70 0.17 -32.13
C LEU A 373 10.32 0.80 -33.39
N THR A 374 10.16 0.17 -34.55
CA THR A 374 10.81 0.58 -35.80
C THR A 374 10.09 1.75 -36.48
N ALA A 375 8.78 1.84 -36.31
CA ALA A 375 7.97 2.96 -36.81
C ALA A 375 8.17 4.26 -35.98
N GLY A 376 8.68 4.14 -34.75
CA GLY A 376 8.79 5.24 -33.79
C GLY A 376 7.43 5.72 -33.24
N SER A 377 7.46 6.64 -32.28
CA SER A 377 6.24 7.08 -31.56
C SER A 377 5.66 8.45 -31.99
N ASP A 378 6.21 9.14 -32.98
CA ASP A 378 5.81 10.52 -33.31
C ASP A 378 4.35 10.64 -33.79
N LEU A 379 3.90 9.72 -34.64
CA LEU A 379 2.51 9.70 -35.12
C LEU A 379 1.55 9.34 -33.98
N LEU A 380 1.90 8.31 -33.20
CA LEU A 380 1.14 7.87 -32.04
C LEU A 380 0.98 9.01 -31.03
N ARG A 381 2.04 9.74 -30.70
CA ARG A 381 1.99 10.88 -29.76
C ARG A 381 1.01 11.95 -30.20
N LYS A 382 1.01 12.30 -31.49
CA LYS A 382 0.04 13.27 -32.05
C LYS A 382 -1.40 12.75 -31.95
N GLN A 383 -1.62 11.47 -32.27
CA GLN A 383 -2.93 10.84 -32.17
C GLN A 383 -3.40 10.76 -30.71
N VAL A 384 -2.54 10.38 -29.77
CA VAL A 384 -2.84 10.34 -28.34
C VAL A 384 -3.30 11.71 -27.84
N THR A 385 -2.59 12.80 -28.16
CA THR A 385 -3.03 14.15 -27.78
C THR A 385 -4.40 14.49 -28.37
N ALA A 386 -4.61 14.25 -29.66
CA ALA A 386 -5.89 14.53 -30.31
C ALA A 386 -7.06 13.71 -29.72
N GLN A 387 -6.84 12.43 -29.43
CA GLN A 387 -7.86 11.56 -28.84
C GLN A 387 -8.13 11.86 -27.38
N LEU A 388 -7.13 12.31 -26.60
CA LEU A 388 -7.35 12.80 -25.24
C LEU A 388 -8.23 14.06 -25.21
N ASP A 389 -8.03 14.98 -26.16
CA ASP A 389 -8.88 16.16 -26.32
C ASP A 389 -10.32 15.77 -26.73
N ALA A 390 -10.48 14.79 -27.64
CA ALA A 390 -11.79 14.27 -28.02
C ALA A 390 -12.51 13.57 -26.85
N LEU A 391 -11.80 12.76 -26.06
CA LEU A 391 -12.33 12.13 -24.85
C LEU A 391 -12.74 13.16 -23.80
N ALA A 392 -11.99 14.25 -23.67
CA ALA A 392 -12.32 15.34 -22.75
C ALA A 392 -13.57 16.10 -23.21
N GLN A 393 -13.70 16.37 -24.51
CA GLN A 393 -14.90 16.98 -25.09
C GLN A 393 -16.14 16.08 -24.95
N ALA A 394 -15.96 14.76 -25.03
CA ALA A 394 -17.01 13.77 -24.81
C ALA A 394 -17.38 13.59 -23.32
N GLY A 395 -16.65 14.22 -22.39
CA GLY A 395 -16.88 14.12 -20.94
C GLY A 395 -16.52 12.76 -20.36
N LEU A 396 -15.66 11.98 -21.03
CA LEU A 396 -15.18 10.68 -20.56
C LEU A 396 -13.91 10.79 -19.72
N VAL A 397 -13.14 11.87 -19.90
CA VAL A 397 -11.96 12.20 -19.10
C VAL A 397 -11.95 13.67 -18.70
N MET A 398 -11.29 13.95 -17.58
CA MET A 398 -11.04 15.30 -17.10
C MET A 398 -9.54 15.57 -17.14
N ALA A 399 -9.14 16.69 -17.73
CA ALA A 399 -7.77 17.19 -17.67
C ALA A 399 -7.59 18.07 -16.42
N LEU A 400 -6.54 17.78 -15.65
CA LEU A 400 -6.12 18.52 -14.47
C LEU A 400 -4.74 19.12 -14.72
N GLU A 401 -4.59 20.42 -14.49
CA GLU A 401 -3.29 21.08 -14.51
C GLU A 401 -2.59 20.87 -13.15
N VAL A 402 -1.52 20.08 -13.15
CA VAL A 402 -0.72 19.79 -11.94
C VAL A 402 0.75 20.03 -12.27
N GLY A 403 1.38 20.99 -11.57
CA GLY A 403 2.81 21.26 -11.71
C GLY A 403 3.25 21.67 -13.11
N GLY A 404 2.35 22.26 -13.91
CA GLY A 404 2.62 22.66 -15.31
C GLY A 404 2.47 21.53 -16.34
N SER A 405 1.89 20.38 -15.94
CA SER A 405 1.58 19.25 -16.83
C SER A 405 0.10 18.89 -16.77
N LYS A 406 -0.46 18.42 -17.90
CA LYS A 406 -1.84 17.94 -18.01
C LYS A 406 -1.93 16.47 -17.63
N GLU A 407 -2.56 16.19 -16.50
CA GLU A 407 -2.91 14.84 -16.06
C GLU A 407 -4.38 14.54 -16.39
N TYR A 408 -4.64 13.39 -17.00
CA TYR A 408 -5.99 12.94 -17.35
C TYR A 408 -6.53 11.94 -16.33
N ARG A 409 -7.79 12.08 -15.95
CA ARG A 409 -8.51 11.12 -15.10
C ARG A 409 -9.83 10.75 -15.72
N LEU A 410 -10.31 9.53 -15.47
CA LEU A 410 -11.66 9.15 -15.88
C LEU A 410 -12.69 10.08 -15.26
N GLN A 411 -13.63 10.50 -16.08
CA GLN A 411 -14.76 11.30 -15.64
C GLN A 411 -15.97 10.38 -15.49
N THR A 412 -16.28 10.01 -14.24
CA THR A 412 -17.52 9.33 -13.89
C THR A 412 -18.56 10.37 -13.49
N GLN A 413 -19.84 9.97 -13.46
CA GLN A 413 -20.90 10.85 -12.98
C GLN A 413 -20.61 11.30 -11.54
N GLU A 414 -20.15 10.37 -10.70
CA GLU A 414 -19.77 10.62 -9.32
C GLU A 414 -18.58 11.59 -9.23
N SER A 415 -17.47 11.33 -9.94
CA SER A 415 -16.30 12.21 -9.92
C SER A 415 -16.60 13.62 -10.46
N SER A 416 -17.50 13.73 -11.45
CA SER A 416 -17.97 15.00 -11.98
C SER A 416 -18.71 15.80 -10.91
N GLN A 417 -19.64 15.18 -10.18
CA GLN A 417 -20.38 15.85 -9.12
C GLN A 417 -19.47 16.31 -7.98
N TRP A 418 -18.47 15.50 -7.61
CA TRP A 418 -17.45 15.88 -6.62
C TRP A 418 -16.64 17.10 -7.09
N TYR A 419 -16.21 17.11 -8.35
CA TYR A 419 -15.43 18.21 -8.90
C TYR A 419 -16.26 19.49 -9.12
N GLU A 420 -17.52 19.37 -9.53
CA GLU A 420 -18.46 20.50 -9.59
C GLU A 420 -18.70 21.10 -8.21
N THR A 421 -18.93 20.26 -7.19
CA THR A 421 -19.04 20.71 -5.80
C THR A 421 -17.77 21.46 -5.39
N TYR A 422 -16.60 20.90 -5.67
CA TYR A 422 -15.31 21.55 -5.40
C TYR A 422 -15.20 22.91 -6.09
N ARG A 423 -15.47 23.00 -7.40
CA ARG A 423 -15.40 24.26 -8.16
C ARG A 423 -16.39 25.30 -7.63
N GLN A 424 -17.59 24.87 -7.24
CA GLN A 424 -18.57 25.76 -6.62
C GLN A 424 -18.07 26.31 -5.28
N GLN A 425 -17.47 25.46 -4.43
CA GLN A 425 -16.88 25.90 -3.16
C GLN A 425 -15.68 26.83 -3.40
N GLU A 426 -14.79 26.47 -4.33
CA GLU A 426 -13.62 27.27 -4.69
C GLU A 426 -14.02 28.65 -5.18
N ALA A 427 -14.98 28.75 -6.12
CA ALA A 427 -15.51 30.02 -6.60
C ALA A 427 -16.20 30.81 -5.48
N GLY A 428 -16.96 30.14 -4.61
CA GLY A 428 -17.63 30.78 -3.47
C GLY A 428 -16.65 31.35 -2.43
N ILE A 429 -15.54 30.66 -2.17
CA ILE A 429 -14.49 31.12 -1.25
C ILE A 429 -13.67 32.24 -1.90
N ALA A 430 -13.26 32.08 -3.16
CA ALA A 430 -12.54 33.10 -3.91
C ALA A 430 -13.35 34.40 -4.06
N GLY A 431 -14.68 34.29 -4.18
CA GLY A 431 -15.60 35.43 -4.21
C GLY A 431 -15.80 36.13 -2.85
N ASN A 432 -15.21 35.65 -1.76
CA ASN A 432 -15.28 36.27 -0.44
C ASN A 432 -13.86 36.54 0.14
N PRO A 433 -13.22 37.65 -0.26
CA PRO A 433 -11.86 37.98 0.19
C PRO A 433 -11.73 38.09 1.71
N LEU A 434 -12.73 38.64 2.39
CA LEU A 434 -12.73 38.80 3.85
C LEU A 434 -12.60 37.46 4.58
N ARG A 435 -13.25 36.41 4.05
CA ARG A 435 -13.11 35.06 4.61
C ARG A 435 -11.68 34.56 4.52
N ILE A 436 -10.99 34.81 3.40
CA ILE A 436 -9.60 34.39 3.22
C ILE A 436 -8.66 35.19 4.14
N GLU A 437 -8.93 36.47 4.32
CA GLU A 437 -8.19 37.33 5.25
C GLU A 437 -8.29 36.83 6.70
N THR A 438 -9.50 36.54 7.18
CA THR A 438 -9.71 35.99 8.53
C THR A 438 -8.95 34.67 8.72
N GLU A 439 -9.06 33.74 7.77
CA GLU A 439 -8.40 32.44 7.85
C GLU A 439 -6.87 32.56 7.83
N ARG A 440 -6.33 33.47 7.01
CA ARG A 440 -4.90 33.79 7.02
C ARG A 440 -4.48 34.32 8.39
N ASP A 441 -5.21 35.28 8.93
CA ASP A 441 -4.85 35.94 10.19
C ASP A 441 -4.95 34.96 11.37
N ASP A 442 -5.93 34.05 11.35
CA ASP A 442 -6.05 32.95 12.31
C ASP A 442 -4.88 31.96 12.23
N LEU A 443 -4.45 31.56 11.02
CA LEU A 443 -3.29 30.70 10.81
C LEU A 443 -2.01 31.34 11.36
N LEU A 444 -1.78 32.62 11.08
CA LEU A 444 -0.63 33.35 11.59
C LEU A 444 -0.69 33.48 13.13
N ALA A 445 -1.87 33.81 13.67
CA ALA A 445 -2.06 33.96 15.12
C ALA A 445 -1.88 32.63 15.85
N GLN A 446 -2.39 31.53 15.31
CA GLN A 446 -2.20 30.19 15.85
C GLN A 446 -0.71 29.86 15.93
N LYS A 447 0.06 30.12 14.87
CA LYS A 447 1.49 29.81 14.85
C LYS A 447 2.28 30.61 15.89
N VAL A 448 1.96 31.89 16.09
CA VAL A 448 2.57 32.69 17.15
C VAL A 448 2.19 32.17 18.54
N ARG A 449 0.92 31.78 18.76
CA ARG A 449 0.47 31.19 20.03
C ARG A 449 1.20 29.88 20.34
N GLU A 450 1.36 29.01 19.34
CA GLU A 450 2.13 27.77 19.48
C GLU A 450 3.56 28.03 19.94
N VAL A 451 4.24 29.00 19.32
CA VAL A 451 5.62 29.37 19.68
C VAL A 451 5.66 29.99 21.08
N ALA A 452 4.77 30.91 21.40
CA ALA A 452 4.72 31.57 22.71
C ALA A 452 4.42 30.58 23.85
N ASN A 453 3.56 29.59 23.62
CA ASN A 453 3.23 28.56 24.61
C ASN A 453 4.41 27.62 24.93
N GLN A 454 5.42 27.55 24.06
CA GLN A 454 6.65 26.79 24.32
C GLN A 454 7.65 27.55 25.20
N LEU A 455 7.43 28.86 25.43
CA LEU A 455 8.31 29.68 26.26
C LEU A 455 8.06 29.43 27.75
N ARG A 456 9.14 29.12 28.47
CA ARG A 456 9.13 29.03 29.94
C ARG A 456 9.94 30.19 30.50
N LEU A 457 9.29 31.33 30.64
CA LEU A 457 9.93 32.53 31.14
C LEU A 457 10.00 32.50 32.67
N SER A 458 11.21 32.62 33.20
CA SER A 458 11.48 32.81 34.63
C SER A 458 12.47 33.96 34.82
N GLN A 459 12.36 34.69 35.93
CA GLN A 459 13.24 35.81 36.25
C GLN A 459 14.08 35.52 37.50
N GLY A 460 15.38 35.80 37.40
CA GLY A 460 16.38 35.75 38.47
C GLY A 460 16.60 34.39 39.15
N LYS A 461 17.31 34.41 40.27
CA LYS A 461 17.69 33.26 41.10
C LYS A 461 16.48 32.55 41.71
N SER A 462 15.51 33.33 42.15
CA SER A 462 14.21 32.89 42.67
C SER A 462 13.34 32.18 41.63
N LYS A 463 13.72 32.21 40.34
CA LYS A 463 13.00 31.57 39.22
C LYS A 463 11.53 31.98 39.15
N GLN A 464 11.23 33.25 39.46
CA GLN A 464 9.87 33.76 39.48
C GLN A 464 9.23 33.59 38.09
N PRO A 465 8.13 32.83 37.94
CA PRO A 465 7.50 32.60 36.65
C PRO A 465 6.95 33.91 36.08
N ARG A 466 7.16 34.11 34.77
CA ARG A 466 6.66 35.26 34.02
C ARG A 466 5.78 34.80 32.87
N LYS A 467 4.72 35.56 32.59
CA LYS A 467 3.81 35.30 31.48
C LYS A 467 4.02 36.34 30.39
N LEU A 468 4.17 35.87 29.16
CA LEU A 468 4.10 36.70 27.96
C LEU A 468 2.64 36.74 27.49
N THR A 469 2.05 37.93 27.45
CA THR A 469 0.69 38.11 26.94
C THR A 469 0.73 38.58 25.49
N LEU A 470 0.02 37.89 24.59
CA LEU A 470 -0.05 38.22 23.16
C LEU A 470 -1.25 39.13 22.86
N SER A 471 -1.06 40.07 21.93
CA SER A 471 -2.13 40.84 21.29
C SER A 471 -2.05 40.71 19.79
N PHE A 472 -3.22 40.62 19.17
CA PHE A 472 -3.39 40.74 17.73
C PHE A 472 -4.26 41.95 17.37
N ASP A 473 -4.67 42.75 18.36
CA ASP A 473 -5.50 43.94 18.18
C ASP A 473 -4.69 45.06 17.53
N PRO A 474 -5.28 45.95 16.70
CA PRO A 474 -4.54 47.01 16.03
C PRO A 474 -3.81 48.00 16.96
N VAL A 475 -4.25 48.13 18.20
CA VAL A 475 -3.70 49.06 19.19
C VAL A 475 -3.16 48.29 20.39
N VAL A 476 -1.98 48.68 20.88
CA VAL A 476 -1.41 48.10 22.11
C VAL A 476 -2.28 48.48 23.32
N PRO A 477 -2.73 47.52 24.14
CA PRO A 477 -3.55 47.84 25.30
C PRO A 477 -2.80 48.71 26.33
N PRO A 478 -3.50 49.61 27.04
CA PRO A 478 -2.87 50.48 28.05
C PRO A 478 -2.13 49.72 29.16
N GLU A 479 -2.61 48.51 29.48
CA GLU A 479 -2.04 47.62 30.49
C GLU A 479 -0.73 46.94 30.06
N ALA A 480 -0.29 47.10 28.81
CA ALA A 480 0.98 46.55 28.31
C ALA A 480 2.20 47.11 29.06
N SER A 481 2.08 48.29 29.68
CA SER A 481 3.11 48.88 30.54
C SER A 481 3.32 48.14 31.88
N LYS A 482 2.37 47.29 32.30
CA LYS A 482 2.38 46.63 33.62
C LYS A 482 2.75 45.15 33.60
N GLN A 483 2.82 44.53 32.42
CA GLN A 483 3.21 43.12 32.24
C GLN A 483 4.03 42.90 30.97
N ILE A 484 4.66 41.74 30.82
CA ILE A 484 5.38 41.40 29.58
C ILE A 484 4.35 41.17 28.47
N TYR A 485 4.47 41.93 27.39
CA TYR A 485 3.47 42.00 26.34
C TYR A 485 4.11 41.85 24.97
N ALA A 486 3.44 41.15 24.05
CA ALA A 486 3.83 41.12 22.64
C ALA A 486 2.66 41.53 21.75
N ALA A 487 2.79 42.70 21.13
CA ALA A 487 1.91 43.22 20.10
C ALA A 487 2.31 42.65 18.74
N VAL A 488 1.46 41.78 18.19
CA VAL A 488 1.71 41.09 16.93
C VAL A 488 0.98 41.82 15.81
N ARG A 489 1.69 42.14 14.73
CA ARG A 489 1.14 42.70 13.49
C ARG A 489 1.64 41.91 12.29
N ASN A 490 0.90 41.99 11.20
CA ASN A 490 1.27 41.35 9.95
C ASN A 490 1.34 42.34 8.78
N GLY A 491 2.08 41.96 7.74
CA GLY A 491 2.32 42.76 6.54
C GLY A 491 1.12 42.92 5.61
N TRP A 492 -0.03 42.30 5.93
CA TRP A 492 -1.27 42.48 5.17
C TRP A 492 -2.06 43.69 5.68
N GLY A 493 -2.06 43.93 7.00
CA GLY A 493 -2.72 45.09 7.61
C GLY A 493 -1.81 46.31 7.83
N MET A 494 -0.49 46.11 7.95
CA MET A 494 0.44 47.17 8.34
C MET A 494 1.81 47.04 7.66
N THR A 495 2.47 48.16 7.37
CA THR A 495 3.86 48.13 6.88
C THR A 495 4.84 47.93 8.03
N GLU A 496 5.97 47.31 7.73
CA GLU A 496 7.07 47.15 8.68
C GLU A 496 7.55 48.48 9.27
N GLN A 497 7.69 49.50 8.42
CA GLN A 497 8.13 50.84 8.82
C GLN A 497 7.17 51.47 9.82
N SER A 498 5.85 51.27 9.63
CA SER A 498 4.84 51.75 10.57
C SER A 498 4.97 51.08 11.93
N LEU A 499 5.22 49.76 11.98
CA LEU A 499 5.41 49.05 13.26
C LEU A 499 6.70 49.49 13.97
N ILE A 500 7.78 49.70 13.22
CA ILE A 500 9.03 50.24 13.77
C ILE A 500 8.81 51.64 14.34
N ALA A 501 8.02 52.48 13.66
CA ALA A 501 7.67 53.81 14.16
C ALA A 501 6.84 53.73 15.46
N GLU A 502 5.88 52.80 15.55
CA GLU A 502 5.11 52.53 16.76
C GLU A 502 6.01 52.09 17.93
N ALA A 503 6.92 51.14 17.68
CA ALA A 503 7.89 50.68 18.67
C ALA A 503 8.82 51.79 19.17
N ARG A 504 9.24 52.71 18.28
CA ARG A 504 10.09 53.87 18.62
C ARG A 504 9.34 54.95 19.41
N ALA A 505 8.05 55.09 19.18
CA ALA A 505 7.21 56.06 19.88
C ALA A 505 6.87 55.60 21.31
N ASP A 506 6.94 54.30 21.60
CA ASP A 506 6.75 53.75 22.94
C ASP A 506 7.91 54.11 23.90
N ASP A 507 7.59 54.32 25.18
CA ASP A 507 8.59 54.67 26.20
C ASP A 507 9.58 53.52 26.38
N ASN A 508 10.88 53.81 26.33
CA ASN A 508 11.95 52.82 26.47
C ASN A 508 11.98 52.12 27.84
N LYS A 509 11.22 52.62 28.83
CA LYS A 509 11.01 51.98 30.14
C LYS A 509 9.94 50.90 30.12
N HIS A 510 9.04 50.89 29.13
CA HIS A 510 8.10 49.80 28.95
C HIS A 510 8.82 48.53 28.49
N GLY A 511 8.13 47.40 28.55
CA GLY A 511 8.64 46.09 28.13
C GLY A 511 7.83 45.46 26.98
N THR A 512 7.12 46.27 26.21
CA THR A 512 6.31 45.80 25.08
C THR A 512 7.22 45.30 23.95
N LEU A 513 6.95 44.08 23.48
CA LEU A 513 7.53 43.53 22.26
C LEU A 513 6.60 43.81 21.08
N TYR A 514 7.16 44.27 19.98
CA TYR A 514 6.47 44.53 18.73
C TYR A 514 6.92 43.49 17.71
N VAL A 515 6.05 42.55 17.37
CA VAL A 515 6.32 41.42 16.48
C VAL A 515 5.73 41.72 15.11
N TYR A 516 6.57 41.72 14.07
CA TYR A 516 6.16 41.93 12.68
C TYR A 516 6.28 40.64 11.86
N ILE A 517 5.16 40.18 11.33
CA ILE A 517 5.08 39.04 10.40
C ILE A 517 5.03 39.59 8.96
N PRO A 518 6.03 39.33 8.11
CA PRO A 518 6.05 39.90 6.76
C PRO A 518 4.99 39.27 5.85
N ALA A 519 4.45 40.05 4.92
CA ALA A 519 3.53 39.55 3.90
C ALA A 519 4.28 39.02 2.67
N ARG A 520 4.82 37.80 2.78
CA ARG A 520 5.45 37.05 1.67
C ARG A 520 4.43 36.09 1.03
N ASN A 521 4.66 35.73 -0.23
CA ASN A 521 3.89 34.74 -1.00
C ASN A 521 2.37 34.96 -0.92
N ARG A 522 1.93 36.20 -1.17
CA ARG A 522 0.54 36.64 -0.93
C ARG A 522 -0.45 35.81 -1.76
N ASP A 523 -0.18 35.66 -3.05
CA ASP A 523 -1.07 35.02 -3.99
C ASP A 523 -1.08 33.50 -3.76
N GLU A 524 0.09 32.90 -3.52
CA GLU A 524 0.22 31.47 -3.25
C GLU A 524 -0.47 31.08 -1.93
N LEU A 525 -0.29 31.87 -0.87
CA LEU A 525 -0.94 31.61 0.42
C LEU A 525 -2.47 31.74 0.29
N GLN A 526 -2.95 32.74 -0.43
CA GLN A 526 -4.38 32.92 -0.71
C GLN A 526 -4.93 31.70 -1.48
N GLN A 527 -4.27 31.30 -2.56
CA GLN A 527 -4.69 30.17 -3.38
C GLN A 527 -4.75 28.87 -2.56
N VAL A 528 -3.71 28.60 -1.77
CA VAL A 528 -3.66 27.39 -0.93
C VAL A 528 -4.75 27.39 0.14
N ILE A 529 -5.04 28.52 0.79
CA ILE A 529 -6.16 28.64 1.74
C ILE A 529 -7.48 28.33 1.04
N THR A 530 -7.71 28.90 -0.16
CA THR A 530 -8.91 28.62 -0.96
C THR A 530 -9.03 27.14 -1.29
N THR A 531 -7.96 26.51 -1.78
CA THR A 531 -7.95 25.07 -2.11
C THR A 531 -8.24 24.19 -0.90
N ILE A 532 -7.61 24.46 0.26
CA ILE A 532 -7.85 23.70 1.50
C ILE A 532 -9.32 23.80 1.91
N LYS A 533 -9.87 25.01 1.98
CA LYS A 533 -11.25 25.23 2.42
C LYS A 533 -12.27 24.64 1.43
N ALA A 534 -12.00 24.74 0.12
CA ALA A 534 -12.85 24.15 -0.91
C ALA A 534 -12.85 22.62 -0.85
N ALA A 535 -11.66 22.02 -0.73
CA ALA A 535 -11.51 20.57 -0.65
C ALA A 535 -12.13 19.99 0.65
N ASP A 536 -11.86 20.62 1.80
CA ASP A 536 -12.42 20.21 3.10
C ASP A 536 -13.95 20.32 3.13
N THR A 537 -14.49 21.45 2.64
CA THR A 537 -15.95 21.64 2.54
C THR A 537 -16.58 20.61 1.58
N THR A 538 -15.92 20.30 0.47
CA THR A 538 -16.39 19.28 -0.48
C THR A 538 -16.45 17.89 0.16
N LEU A 539 -15.40 17.51 0.89
CA LEU A 539 -15.34 16.24 1.64
C LEU A 539 -16.46 16.15 2.68
N ASN A 540 -16.76 17.25 3.36
CA ASN A 540 -17.83 17.32 4.35
C ASN A 540 -19.23 17.26 3.70
N ILE A 541 -19.44 17.92 2.56
CA ILE A 541 -20.73 17.91 1.84
C ILE A 541 -21.01 16.53 1.23
N ARG A 542 -20.03 15.92 0.57
CA ARG A 542 -20.22 14.63 -0.12
C ARG A 542 -20.17 13.44 0.83
N GLY A 543 -19.48 13.58 1.97
CA GLY A 543 -19.43 12.56 3.01
C GLY A 543 -18.77 11.25 2.57
N THR A 544 -19.17 10.14 3.17
CA THR A 544 -18.67 8.81 2.83
C THR A 544 -19.52 8.17 1.74
N THR A 545 -18.88 7.73 0.68
CA THR A 545 -19.51 7.04 -0.45
C THR A 545 -19.19 5.55 -0.42
N SER A 546 -20.18 4.70 -0.72
CA SER A 546 -20.00 3.24 -0.77
C SER A 546 -19.57 2.73 -2.15
N SER A 547 -19.87 3.46 -3.23
CA SER A 547 -19.46 3.14 -4.61
C SER A 547 -17.96 3.25 -4.80
N ALA A 548 -17.40 2.48 -5.74
CA ALA A 548 -15.98 2.53 -6.06
C ALA A 548 -15.59 3.90 -6.63
N GLU A 549 -16.42 4.46 -7.51
CA GLU A 549 -16.23 5.77 -8.12
C GLU A 549 -16.26 6.88 -7.09
N GLY A 550 -17.12 6.76 -6.07
CA GLY A 550 -17.21 7.72 -4.99
C GLY A 550 -15.98 7.66 -4.09
N LYS A 551 -15.50 6.45 -3.78
CA LYS A 551 -14.26 6.26 -3.02
C LYS A 551 -13.06 6.86 -3.74
N ASP A 552 -12.95 6.64 -5.05
CA ASP A 552 -11.90 7.24 -5.87
C ASP A 552 -12.00 8.78 -5.89
N ALA A 553 -13.20 9.33 -6.10
CA ALA A 553 -13.43 10.77 -6.11
C ALA A 553 -13.10 11.42 -4.75
N ARG A 554 -13.47 10.74 -3.66
CA ARG A 554 -13.12 11.14 -2.29
C ARG A 554 -11.60 11.11 -2.07
N GLN A 555 -10.93 10.02 -2.42
CA GLN A 555 -9.48 9.88 -2.28
C GLN A 555 -8.73 10.95 -3.10
N ALA A 556 -9.21 11.28 -4.30
CA ALA A 556 -8.68 12.37 -5.09
C ALA A 556 -8.81 13.73 -4.38
N MET A 557 -9.94 13.99 -3.70
CA MET A 557 -10.11 15.19 -2.89
C MET A 557 -9.21 15.20 -1.65
N GLU A 558 -9.09 14.08 -0.94
CA GLU A 558 -8.21 13.95 0.22
C GLU A 558 -6.73 14.18 -0.18
N THR A 559 -6.32 13.67 -1.34
CA THR A 559 -4.98 13.90 -1.90
C THR A 559 -4.75 15.40 -2.18
N ARG A 560 -5.74 16.07 -2.80
CA ARG A 560 -5.67 17.53 -3.04
C ARG A 560 -5.57 18.31 -1.74
N LEU A 561 -6.37 17.96 -0.74
CA LEU A 561 -6.34 18.60 0.58
C LEU A 561 -4.97 18.41 1.25
N SER A 562 -4.42 17.19 1.20
CA SER A 562 -3.10 16.87 1.77
C SER A 562 -1.96 17.65 1.10
N ALA A 563 -1.95 17.71 -0.24
CA ALA A 563 -0.95 18.46 -1.00
C ALA A 563 -1.01 19.97 -0.72
N ALA A 564 -2.22 20.54 -0.66
CA ALA A 564 -2.42 21.95 -0.33
C ALA A 564 -2.01 22.25 1.13
N THR A 565 -2.34 21.35 2.07
CA THR A 565 -1.92 21.46 3.48
C THR A 565 -0.40 21.47 3.62
N SER A 566 0.29 20.57 2.92
CA SER A 566 1.77 20.52 2.92
C SER A 566 2.38 21.80 2.34
N SER A 567 1.77 22.34 1.27
CA SER A 567 2.19 23.61 0.66
C SER A 567 1.98 24.79 1.61
N ARG A 568 0.84 24.85 2.31
CA ARG A 568 0.56 25.86 3.35
C ARG A 568 1.65 25.84 4.41
N ASP A 569 1.99 24.68 4.94
CA ASP A 569 2.95 24.56 6.04
C ASP A 569 4.36 25.01 5.61
N ALA A 570 4.75 24.72 4.37
CA ALA A 570 5.98 25.25 3.77
C ALA A 570 5.96 26.78 3.65
N LEU A 571 4.87 27.37 3.14
CA LEU A 571 4.69 28.82 3.02
C LEU A 571 4.71 29.52 4.37
N ILE A 572 4.02 28.97 5.38
CA ILE A 572 4.02 29.51 6.75
C ILE A 572 5.44 29.47 7.34
N LYS A 573 6.20 28.39 7.12
CA LYS A 573 7.60 28.32 7.56
C LYS A 573 8.46 29.43 6.94
N GLU A 574 8.31 29.69 5.65
CA GLU A 574 9.04 30.73 4.94
C GLU A 574 8.65 32.15 5.41
N ILE A 575 7.37 32.40 5.65
CA ILE A 575 6.87 33.65 6.23
C ILE A 575 7.49 33.87 7.61
N PHE A 576 7.50 32.84 8.46
CA PHE A 576 8.02 32.95 9.82
C PHE A 576 9.54 33.09 9.89
N ALA A 577 10.28 32.62 8.89
CA ALA A 577 11.71 32.90 8.76
C ALA A 577 12.02 34.40 8.57
N GLY A 578 11.05 35.18 8.08
CA GLY A 578 11.18 36.63 7.92
C GLY A 578 10.67 37.47 9.09
N VAL A 579 10.21 36.86 10.19
CA VAL A 579 9.64 37.59 11.32
C VAL A 579 10.70 38.40 12.07
N ARG A 580 10.34 39.63 12.43
CA ARG A 580 11.20 40.54 13.22
C ARG A 580 10.50 40.93 14.50
N VAL A 581 11.28 41.15 15.55
CA VAL A 581 10.79 41.53 16.86
C VAL A 581 11.56 42.74 17.35
N PHE A 582 10.85 43.76 17.80
CA PHE A 582 11.40 44.96 18.39
C PHE A 582 10.93 45.07 19.84
N ILE A 583 11.68 45.75 20.69
CA ILE A 583 11.22 46.15 22.02
C ILE A 583 10.94 47.65 22.02
N SER A 584 10.07 48.12 22.91
CA SER A 584 9.79 49.53 23.16
C SER A 584 11.06 50.41 23.11
N GLY A 585 10.96 51.60 22.51
CA GLY A 585 12.12 52.41 22.12
C GLY A 585 12.75 52.01 20.78
N GLY A 586 12.24 50.96 20.12
CA GLY A 586 12.54 50.61 18.73
C GLY A 586 13.84 49.83 18.49
N GLU A 587 14.43 49.26 19.53
CA GLU A 587 15.57 48.35 19.41
C GLU A 587 15.11 46.99 18.88
N GLU A 588 15.82 46.44 17.90
CA GLU A 588 15.53 45.11 17.37
C GLU A 588 16.11 44.01 18.26
N ILE A 589 15.38 42.91 18.39
CA ILE A 589 15.84 41.70 19.06
C ILE A 589 16.42 40.76 18.02
N ASP A 590 17.74 40.60 18.10
CA ASP A 590 18.48 39.64 17.27
C ASP A 590 18.34 38.22 17.83
N GLY A 591 18.11 37.24 16.96
CA GLY A 591 17.84 35.85 17.30
C GLY A 591 17.52 34.99 16.08
N ASP A 592 17.75 33.69 16.18
CA ASP A 592 17.70 32.77 15.03
C ASP A 592 16.28 32.52 14.51
N ASP A 593 15.29 32.44 15.40
CA ASP A 593 13.88 32.21 15.06
C ASP A 593 12.95 33.04 15.94
N LEU A 594 11.63 32.98 15.69
CA LEU A 594 10.65 33.73 16.48
C LEU A 594 10.68 33.35 17.97
N ARG A 595 10.94 32.08 18.31
CA ARG A 595 10.96 31.64 19.70
C ARG A 595 12.11 32.32 20.43
N ASP A 596 13.29 32.30 19.83
CA ASP A 596 14.50 32.88 20.40
C ASP A 596 14.37 34.40 20.53
N LYS A 597 13.83 35.07 19.51
CA LYS A 597 13.54 36.51 19.55
C LYS A 597 12.54 36.88 20.65
N LEU A 598 11.50 36.08 20.86
CA LEU A 598 10.54 36.32 21.95
C LEU A 598 11.15 36.06 23.32
N ASP A 599 11.99 35.03 23.48
CA ASP A 599 12.66 34.73 24.74
C ASP A 599 13.66 35.83 25.15
N LEU A 600 14.56 36.21 24.22
CA LEU A 600 15.53 37.29 24.42
C LEU A 600 14.84 38.63 24.64
N GLY A 601 13.81 38.92 23.86
CA GLY A 601 12.98 40.11 24.01
C GLY A 601 12.29 40.15 25.37
N ALA A 602 11.67 39.04 25.79
CA ALA A 602 10.98 38.95 27.08
C ALA A 602 11.95 39.10 28.26
N LYS A 603 13.17 38.57 28.18
CA LYS A 603 14.22 38.80 29.20
C LYS A 603 14.63 40.26 29.28
N LYS A 604 14.80 40.95 28.14
CA LYS A 604 15.02 42.40 28.13
C LYS A 604 13.83 43.15 28.75
N ALA A 605 12.60 42.78 28.39
CA ALA A 605 11.38 43.37 28.94
C ALA A 605 11.28 43.19 30.47
N GLN A 606 11.66 42.03 31.01
CA GLN A 606 11.69 41.77 32.45
C GLN A 606 12.56 42.78 33.20
N SER A 607 13.78 43.04 32.69
CA SER A 607 14.71 43.99 33.31
C SER A 607 14.20 45.44 33.28
N ARG A 608 13.43 45.80 32.25
CA ARG A 608 12.82 47.14 32.11
C ARG A 608 11.61 47.32 33.02
N LEU A 609 10.74 46.31 33.10
CA LEU A 609 9.51 46.37 33.89
C LEU A 609 9.78 46.25 35.40
N TYR A 610 10.59 45.26 35.80
CA TYR A 610 10.76 44.88 37.21
C TYR A 610 12.12 45.34 37.75
N LYS A 611 12.37 46.66 37.71
CA LYS A 611 13.66 47.27 38.08
C LYS A 611 14.07 47.06 39.54
N GLN A 612 13.12 46.75 40.41
CA GLN A 612 13.38 46.49 41.83
C GLN A 612 13.37 45.00 42.17
N PHE A 613 13.33 44.11 41.17
CA PHE A 613 13.27 42.67 41.39
C PHE A 613 14.47 42.13 42.18
N ASP A 614 15.68 42.60 41.84
CA ASP A 614 16.93 42.13 42.43
C ASP A 614 16.99 42.29 43.97
N ILE A 615 16.21 43.23 44.51
CA ILE A 615 16.11 43.48 45.95
C ILE A 615 15.57 42.26 46.71
N ALA A 616 14.70 41.47 46.06
CA ALA A 616 14.06 40.28 46.62
C ALA A 616 14.47 38.97 45.93
N ASP A 617 15.51 38.98 45.07
CA ASP A 617 15.86 37.83 44.23
C ASP A 617 16.73 36.80 44.97
N ASP A 618 16.10 35.99 45.82
CA ASP A 618 16.73 34.82 46.47
C ASP A 618 15.78 33.61 46.41
N GLU A 619 16.31 32.42 46.15
CA GLU A 619 15.51 31.18 46.08
C GLU A 619 15.08 30.65 47.46
N ARG A 620 15.65 31.17 48.55
CA ARG A 620 15.47 30.65 49.92
C ARG A 620 14.39 31.38 50.71
N TRP A 621 13.64 32.31 50.10
CA TRP A 621 12.55 33.02 50.78
C TRP A 621 11.49 32.11 51.39
N GLY A 622 11.20 30.94 50.79
CA GLY A 622 10.31 29.95 51.41
C GLY A 622 10.80 29.46 52.79
N LYS A 623 12.12 29.39 53.01
CA LYS A 623 12.70 29.05 54.33
C LYS A 623 12.53 30.19 55.33
N VAL A 624 12.57 31.44 54.87
CA VAL A 624 12.31 32.62 55.72
C VAL A 624 10.87 32.57 56.22
N VAL A 625 9.90 32.30 55.35
CA VAL A 625 8.48 32.10 55.71
C VAL A 625 8.33 31.01 56.78
N ASP A 626 8.95 29.85 56.57
CA ASP A 626 8.88 28.73 57.50
C ASP A 626 9.50 29.07 58.87
N ASN A 627 10.66 29.71 58.88
CA ASN A 627 11.36 30.10 60.10
C ASN A 627 10.58 31.17 60.87
N ALA A 628 10.05 32.18 60.16
CA ALA A 628 9.24 33.25 60.75
C ALA A 628 7.97 32.69 61.43
N ARG A 629 7.32 31.69 60.80
CA ARG A 629 6.13 31.02 61.36
C ARG A 629 6.43 30.14 62.59
N LYS A 630 7.60 29.48 62.63
CA LYS A 630 7.94 28.48 63.66
C LYS A 630 8.68 29.05 64.86
N ALA A 631 9.63 29.95 64.63
CA ALA A 631 10.60 30.42 65.64
C ALA A 631 10.53 31.94 65.91
N GLY A 632 9.65 32.67 65.19
CA GLY A 632 9.56 34.13 65.28
C GLY A 632 10.51 34.86 64.30
N GLY A 633 10.35 36.18 64.20
CA GLY A 633 11.04 37.00 63.18
C GLY A 633 12.53 37.22 63.41
N GLU A 634 13.03 37.11 64.64
CA GLU A 634 14.38 37.55 65.05
C GLU A 634 15.54 36.88 64.29
N THR A 635 15.37 35.63 63.84
CA THR A 635 16.43 34.88 63.13
C THR A 635 16.01 34.35 61.76
N ALA A 636 14.81 34.70 61.29
CA ALA A 636 14.25 34.14 60.06
C ALA A 636 15.07 34.51 58.80
N LEU A 637 15.61 35.73 58.76
CA LEU A 637 16.40 36.27 57.65
C LEU A 637 17.81 35.66 57.51
N ASN A 638 18.30 34.92 58.52
CA ASN A 638 19.55 34.17 58.40
C ASN A 638 19.49 33.13 57.27
N ALA A 639 18.29 32.68 56.88
CA ALA A 639 18.10 31.75 55.77
C ALA A 639 18.50 32.32 54.40
N ILE A 640 18.55 33.64 54.28
CA ILE A 640 19.02 34.38 53.09
C ILE A 640 20.34 35.13 53.37
N ASP A 641 21.11 34.67 54.36
CA ASP A 641 22.42 35.21 54.77
C ASP A 641 22.40 36.67 55.28
N TYR A 642 21.25 37.16 55.75
CA TYR A 642 21.14 38.50 56.34
C TYR A 642 21.12 38.44 57.88
N ASN A 643 22.16 38.97 58.52
CA ASN A 643 22.35 38.95 59.98
C ASN A 643 22.20 40.35 60.65
N GLY A 644 21.65 41.34 59.93
CA GLY A 644 21.46 42.71 60.44
C GLY A 644 20.07 42.94 61.05
N ASP A 645 19.78 44.19 61.42
CA ASP A 645 18.44 44.55 61.93
C ASP A 645 17.37 44.29 60.84
N ILE A 646 16.27 43.61 61.20
CA ILE A 646 15.17 43.25 60.28
C ILE A 646 14.62 44.49 59.57
N GLU A 647 14.42 45.59 60.30
CA GLU A 647 13.90 46.86 59.78
C GLU A 647 14.82 47.51 58.73
N LYS A 648 16.10 47.12 58.67
CA LYS A 648 17.07 47.59 57.68
C LYS A 648 17.18 46.69 56.47
N GLN A 649 16.60 45.49 56.49
CA GLN A 649 16.60 44.61 55.33
C GLN A 649 15.71 45.24 54.24
N PRO A 650 16.18 45.40 52.98
CA PRO A 650 15.48 46.19 51.97
C PRO A 650 14.02 45.78 51.64
N VAL A 651 13.72 44.48 51.64
CA VAL A 651 12.37 43.92 51.41
C VAL A 651 11.48 44.15 52.64
N CYS A 652 11.95 43.80 53.85
CA CYS A 652 11.22 44.03 55.10
C CYS A 652 10.94 45.52 55.33
N ALA A 653 11.91 46.39 55.08
CA ALA A 653 11.75 47.84 55.18
C ALA A 653 10.69 48.37 54.20
N ALA A 654 10.66 47.85 52.97
CA ALA A 654 9.69 48.26 51.97
C ALA A 654 8.27 47.76 52.31
N VAL A 655 8.13 46.49 52.70
CA VAL A 655 6.86 45.89 53.11
C VAL A 655 6.31 46.62 54.34
N ALA A 656 7.11 46.81 55.39
CA ALA A 656 6.71 47.51 56.61
C ALA A 656 6.23 48.95 56.35
N ARG A 657 6.89 49.69 55.44
CA ARG A 657 6.45 51.03 55.03
C ARG A 657 5.09 51.02 54.32
N TYR A 658 4.80 49.99 53.54
CA TYR A 658 3.56 49.89 52.76
C TYR A 658 2.38 49.36 53.59
N VAL A 659 2.62 48.46 54.55
CA VAL A 659 1.58 47.86 55.42
C VAL A 659 0.77 48.93 56.17
N GLY A 660 1.45 49.92 56.77
CA GLY A 660 0.82 51.01 57.52
C GLY A 660 -0.23 50.53 58.55
N SER A 661 -1.23 51.36 58.87
CA SER A 661 -2.28 51.04 59.85
C SER A 661 -3.58 50.53 59.22
N GLY A 662 -3.53 49.56 58.28
CA GLY A 662 -4.77 48.90 57.83
C GLY A 662 -4.84 48.22 56.45
N LYS A 663 -3.72 47.93 55.77
CA LYS A 663 -3.75 47.21 54.47
C LYS A 663 -4.02 45.71 54.65
N ARG A 664 -4.74 45.11 53.70
CA ARG A 664 -4.96 43.64 53.67
C ARG A 664 -3.74 42.94 53.08
N GLY A 665 -3.45 41.72 53.53
CA GLY A 665 -2.37 40.90 52.98
C GLY A 665 -2.46 40.69 51.46
N SER A 666 -3.67 40.59 50.91
CA SER A 666 -3.88 40.52 49.46
C SER A 666 -3.43 41.78 48.72
N GLU A 667 -3.67 42.96 49.29
CA GLU A 667 -3.30 44.25 48.69
C GLU A 667 -1.78 44.47 48.73
N ILE A 668 -1.12 43.94 49.76
CA ILE A 668 0.34 43.97 49.90
C ILE A 668 0.98 43.08 48.84
N ARG A 669 0.48 41.84 48.69
CA ARG A 669 0.94 40.92 47.65
C ARG A 669 0.75 41.52 46.25
N GLU A 670 -0.44 42.02 45.95
CA GLU A 670 -0.74 42.62 44.65
C GLU A 670 0.22 43.78 44.31
N HIS A 671 0.53 44.64 45.28
CA HIS A 671 1.45 45.76 45.09
C HIS A 671 2.88 45.32 44.77
N PHE A 672 3.47 44.43 45.58
CA PHE A 672 4.87 44.02 45.43
C PHE A 672 5.07 42.93 44.36
N MET A 673 4.03 42.20 43.96
CA MET A 673 4.07 41.30 42.80
C MET A 673 3.94 42.07 41.47
N ALA A 674 3.42 43.29 41.48
CA ALA A 674 3.33 44.15 40.31
C ALA A 674 4.65 44.88 39.99
N ALA A 675 4.76 45.43 38.78
CA ALA A 675 5.86 46.34 38.43
C ALA A 675 5.80 47.61 39.31
N PRO A 676 6.93 48.16 39.77
CA PRO A 676 8.31 47.86 39.35
C PRO A 676 9.02 46.77 40.18
N PHE A 677 8.34 46.12 41.12
CA PHE A 677 8.93 45.16 42.05
C PHE A 677 8.98 43.75 41.46
N GLY A 678 7.81 43.18 41.16
CA GLY A 678 7.71 41.82 40.62
C GLY A 678 8.16 40.72 41.57
N TRP A 679 8.18 40.96 42.88
CA TRP A 679 8.80 40.07 43.87
C TRP A 679 8.11 38.71 43.99
N PRO A 680 8.86 37.64 44.35
CA PRO A 680 8.27 36.36 44.70
C PRO A 680 7.30 36.49 45.88
N GLN A 681 6.21 35.73 45.86
CA GLN A 681 5.23 35.78 46.94
C GLN A 681 5.86 35.41 48.30
N ASP A 682 6.74 34.43 48.34
CA ASP A 682 7.45 34.03 49.56
C ASP A 682 8.33 35.16 50.12
N ALA A 683 8.86 36.03 49.27
CA ALA A 683 9.64 37.18 49.71
C ALA A 683 8.76 38.21 50.42
N ILE A 684 7.52 38.38 49.95
CA ILE A 684 6.53 39.29 50.53
C ILE A 684 5.92 38.70 51.79
N ASP A 685 5.66 37.40 51.81
CA ASP A 685 5.05 36.69 52.95
C ASP A 685 6.05 36.44 54.08
N GLY A 686 7.34 36.32 53.76
CA GLY A 686 8.41 36.10 54.73
C GLY A 686 8.93 37.39 55.36
N ALA A 687 8.80 38.51 54.65
CA ALA A 687 9.12 39.86 55.11
C ALA A 687 7.97 40.46 55.93
#